data_AF-A0A4R6KXW6-F1
#
_entry.id   AF-A0A4R6KXW6-F1
#
_cell.length_a   1.000
_cell.length_b   1.000
_cell.length_c   1.000
_cell.angle_alpha   90.00
_cell.angle_beta   90.00
_cell.angle_gamma   90.00
#
_symmetry.space_group_name_H-M   'P 1'
#
loop_
_entity.id
_entity.type
_entity.pdbx_description
1 polymer ?
#
loop_
_entity_poly.entity_id
_entity_poly.type
_entity_poly.pdbx_seq_one_letter_code
_entity_poly.pdbx_strand_id
1 'polypeptide(L)'
;MTDAAAAVLRLRSESGRLIGRNLPALLRRLKAAVESVVSEADEVARFRPPRTSLPDWSSVRALADAALCAGELIFACVAQGWAESPWSAASEHLMAGRSAALELEAVVATVHPSQPHEDPYLRALGFSENQLQRGAGVSWRARLLAAWMSDAVSLDRRMRRMMRHLLDDSLPLTIKLRLHLATLAMSDRPLLAHRATIEARELVTSLLMTDREQTCSVIAKGADREPEMLFLHRSHVEYVAAYSRASHPDGRARAAMDLYRSVLEGDLKRTSVTVLELLGRRVPDSPSLSAIRGLLESEEQPICALLASTIRPGWRNANAHEEFRWDPIGNTMLLRGQAADVDEVILEALRAREICRAFEHGVAVAYAHNLSLVSWSAAKPSYVSRDQSVLDTAGSLGVPVVDISREGTTVRLDVPDLTILVLRDVCRVILYGAAADPQVERWEVWQTSSDLPPLIVDCAGTAAGSALAERAGADTDPMPFAALAMLANAMSCGGERSEAASALVLTLAAAHVLDERDRLAANLARGEESAEAELLNIVGLVSQGLRAAAQLLEDPGRSELLSFARALAEECDRSANVSSADLVHAFAPASQMLRSTRRLVCRGLGRQRISTGAIPRSSGRRTSAALCWPSDCDSGRMQRAFRLFLAVEADRGRTKQDAWPPDGR
;
A
#
# COMPACT_ATOMS: atom_id res chain seq x y z
N MET A 1 -2.47 -31.92 26.78
CA MET A 1 -1.26 -32.65 27.26
C MET A 1 -1.54 -33.45 28.53
N THR A 2 -2.03 -32.82 29.60
CA THR A 2 -2.43 -33.47 30.88
C THR A 2 -3.31 -34.71 30.70
N ASP A 3 -4.32 -34.66 29.82
CA ASP A 3 -5.17 -35.83 29.54
C ASP A 3 -4.40 -36.99 28.88
N ALA A 4 -3.43 -36.69 28.01
CA ALA A 4 -2.60 -37.70 27.36
C ALA A 4 -1.64 -38.34 28.37
N ALA A 5 -1.04 -37.54 29.27
CA ALA A 5 -0.22 -38.04 30.37
C ALA A 5 -1.04 -38.92 31.33
N ALA A 6 -2.25 -38.49 31.70
CA ALA A 6 -3.16 -39.26 32.55
C ALA A 6 -3.64 -40.56 31.88
N ALA A 7 -3.76 -40.58 30.54
CA ALA A 7 -4.09 -41.80 29.81
C ALA A 7 -2.92 -42.80 29.80
N VAL A 8 -1.68 -42.33 29.63
CA VAL A 8 -0.47 -43.17 29.72
C VAL A 8 -0.36 -43.80 31.12
N LEU A 9 -0.59 -43.03 32.17
CA LEU A 9 -0.60 -43.51 33.54
C LEU A 9 -1.61 -44.61 33.83
N ARG A 10 -2.83 -44.45 33.31
CA ARG A 10 -3.92 -45.42 33.55
C ARG A 10 -3.57 -46.82 33.04
N LEU A 11 -2.63 -46.94 32.09
CA LEU A 11 -2.11 -48.23 31.65
C LEU A 11 -1.25 -48.95 32.70
N ARG A 12 -0.70 -48.25 33.71
CA ARG A 12 0.14 -48.87 34.76
C ARG A 12 -0.58 -49.99 35.51
N SER A 13 -1.90 -49.86 35.68
CA SER A 13 -2.74 -50.84 36.38
C SER A 13 -3.40 -51.87 35.46
N GLU A 14 -3.12 -51.83 34.15
CA GLU A 14 -3.75 -52.70 33.16
C GLU A 14 -2.96 -54.00 32.93
N SER A 15 -3.62 -54.98 32.30
CA SER A 15 -2.93 -56.22 31.89
C SER A 15 -1.84 -55.95 30.84
N GLY A 16 -0.74 -56.72 30.87
CA GLY A 16 0.38 -56.55 29.93
C GLY A 16 -0.03 -56.59 28.45
N ARG A 17 -1.10 -57.33 28.11
CA ARG A 17 -1.67 -57.38 26.75
C ARG A 17 -2.30 -56.03 26.33
N LEU A 18 -2.99 -55.36 27.25
CA LEU A 18 -3.59 -54.05 27.02
C LEU A 18 -2.53 -52.94 26.98
N ILE A 19 -1.52 -53.04 27.83
CA ILE A 19 -0.35 -52.15 27.81
C ILE A 19 0.33 -52.22 26.43
N GLY A 20 0.72 -53.41 25.99
CA GLY A 20 1.40 -53.59 24.69
C GLY A 20 0.58 -53.11 23.49
N ARG A 21 -0.76 -53.23 23.54
CA ARG A 21 -1.66 -52.76 22.49
C ARG A 21 -1.80 -51.24 22.44
N ASN A 22 -1.94 -50.59 23.59
CA ASN A 22 -2.39 -49.20 23.68
C ASN A 22 -1.25 -48.19 23.91
N LEU A 23 -0.18 -48.61 24.58
CA LEU A 23 0.94 -47.75 24.95
C LEU A 23 1.58 -47.02 23.75
N PRO A 24 1.86 -47.66 22.60
CA PRO A 24 2.46 -46.96 21.46
C PRO A 24 1.57 -45.84 20.89
N ALA A 25 0.25 -46.02 20.91
CA ALA A 25 -0.69 -45.00 20.45
C ALA A 25 -0.78 -43.83 21.42
N LEU A 26 -0.81 -44.11 22.74
CA LEU A 26 -0.85 -43.06 23.76
C LEU A 26 0.46 -42.28 23.85
N LEU A 27 1.62 -42.93 23.70
CA LEU A 27 2.91 -42.24 23.64
C LEU A 27 3.03 -41.34 22.41
N ARG A 28 2.54 -41.78 21.23
CA ARG A 28 2.45 -40.91 20.05
C ARG A 28 1.55 -39.70 20.29
N ARG A 29 0.40 -39.90 20.95
CA ARG A 29 -0.51 -38.81 21.32
C ARG A 29 0.11 -37.86 22.34
N LEU A 30 0.87 -38.37 23.32
CA LEU A 30 1.59 -37.55 24.29
C LEU A 30 2.68 -36.73 23.60
N LYS A 31 3.51 -37.36 22.76
CA LYS A 31 4.53 -36.69 21.97
C LYS A 31 3.94 -35.54 21.14
N ALA A 32 2.89 -35.82 20.38
CA ALA A 32 2.19 -34.80 19.58
C ALA A 32 1.62 -33.67 20.45
N ALA A 33 1.13 -33.97 21.66
CA ALA A 33 0.64 -32.95 22.58
C ALA A 33 1.76 -32.08 23.18
N VAL A 34 2.93 -32.65 23.45
CA VAL A 34 4.11 -31.90 23.92
C VAL A 34 4.64 -31.01 22.80
N GLU A 35 4.84 -31.58 21.61
CA GLU A 35 5.27 -30.83 20.41
C GLU A 35 4.31 -29.69 20.09
N SER A 36 3.00 -29.91 20.23
CA SER A 36 1.99 -28.86 20.07
C SER A 36 2.14 -27.74 21.09
N VAL A 37 2.27 -28.03 22.39
CA VAL A 37 2.43 -26.97 23.42
C VAL A 37 3.70 -26.15 23.18
N VAL A 38 4.81 -26.81 22.87
CA VAL A 38 6.09 -26.15 22.59
C VAL A 38 6.00 -25.29 21.33
N SER A 39 5.45 -25.82 20.25
CA SER A 39 5.27 -25.10 19.00
C SER A 39 4.39 -23.86 19.17
N GLU A 40 3.29 -23.96 19.93
CA GLU A 40 2.41 -22.82 20.19
C GLU A 40 3.10 -21.77 21.08
N ALA A 41 3.89 -22.21 22.07
CA ALA A 41 4.66 -21.29 22.91
C ALA A 41 5.75 -20.55 22.12
N ASP A 42 6.45 -21.24 21.22
CA ASP A 42 7.41 -20.64 20.29
C ASP A 42 6.72 -19.68 19.31
N GLU A 43 5.52 -20.04 18.82
CA GLU A 43 4.72 -19.16 17.97
C GLU A 43 4.37 -17.86 18.71
N VAL A 44 3.84 -17.95 19.93
CA VAL A 44 3.52 -16.79 20.77
C VAL A 44 4.80 -15.97 21.05
N ALA A 45 5.95 -16.61 21.32
CA ALA A 45 7.23 -15.94 21.55
C ALA A 45 7.69 -15.03 20.41
N ARG A 46 7.32 -15.35 19.16
CA ARG A 46 7.63 -14.51 17.98
C ARG A 46 6.91 -13.16 18.01
N PHE A 47 5.75 -13.06 18.66
CA PHE A 47 4.88 -11.88 18.65
C PHE A 47 5.03 -10.98 19.89
N ARG A 48 6.25 -10.89 20.45
CA ARG A 48 6.52 -10.13 21.67
C ARG A 48 6.12 -8.64 21.55
N PRO A 49 5.18 -8.13 22.37
CA PRO A 49 4.75 -6.74 22.28
C PRO A 49 5.90 -5.79 22.66
N PRO A 50 6.05 -4.62 22.00
CA PRO A 50 7.27 -3.82 22.10
C PRO A 50 7.52 -3.10 23.42
N ARG A 51 6.58 -3.10 24.38
CA ARG A 51 6.68 -2.58 25.76
C ARG A 51 5.25 -2.53 26.33
N THR A 52 4.84 -3.53 27.10
CA THR A 52 3.63 -3.46 27.92
C THR A 52 3.77 -4.36 29.14
N SER A 53 3.18 -3.93 30.25
CA SER A 53 2.96 -4.62 31.52
C SER A 53 1.97 -5.81 31.44
N LEU A 54 1.89 -6.45 30.28
CA LEU A 54 1.11 -7.67 30.02
C LEU A 54 2.05 -8.89 30.11
N PRO A 55 1.52 -10.11 30.28
CA PRO A 55 2.12 -11.19 31.08
C PRO A 55 3.60 -11.34 30.82
N ASP A 56 4.36 -11.48 31.91
CA ASP A 56 5.79 -11.69 31.83
C ASP A 56 6.03 -12.96 30.98
N TRP A 57 6.81 -12.83 29.92
CA TRP A 57 7.13 -13.90 28.96
C TRP A 57 7.64 -15.18 29.62
N SER A 58 8.03 -15.07 30.89
CA SER A 58 8.31 -16.16 31.81
C SER A 58 7.19 -17.19 31.88
N SER A 59 5.89 -16.84 31.91
CA SER A 59 4.81 -17.84 32.01
C SER A 59 4.61 -18.65 30.73
N VAL A 60 4.74 -18.05 29.54
CA VAL A 60 4.70 -18.78 28.25
C VAL A 60 5.88 -19.76 28.15
N ARG A 61 7.09 -19.29 28.52
CA ARG A 61 8.30 -20.13 28.52
C ARG A 61 8.21 -21.25 29.56
N ALA A 62 7.75 -20.94 30.77
CA ALA A 62 7.57 -21.92 31.83
C ALA A 62 6.59 -23.02 31.44
N LEU A 63 5.52 -22.70 30.70
CA LEU A 63 4.59 -23.69 30.16
C LEU A 63 5.27 -24.64 29.16
N ALA A 64 6.07 -24.11 28.23
CA ALA A 64 6.80 -24.90 27.25
C ALA A 64 7.85 -25.82 27.89
N ASP A 65 8.67 -25.25 28.78
CA ASP A 65 9.72 -25.99 29.51
C ASP A 65 9.09 -27.10 30.36
N ALA A 66 8.00 -26.80 31.07
CA ALA A 66 7.26 -27.78 31.85
C ALA A 66 6.70 -28.92 30.98
N ALA A 67 6.19 -28.61 29.78
CA ALA A 67 5.67 -29.61 28.86
C ALA A 67 6.77 -30.54 28.33
N LEU A 68 7.93 -29.98 27.96
CA LEU A 68 9.10 -30.74 27.52
C LEU A 68 9.60 -31.68 28.63
N CYS A 69 9.92 -31.12 29.80
CA CYS A 69 10.47 -31.89 30.91
C CYS A 69 9.51 -33.00 31.36
N ALA A 70 8.21 -32.70 31.50
CA ALA A 70 7.22 -33.72 31.84
C ALA A 70 7.11 -34.81 30.76
N GLY A 71 7.14 -34.45 29.48
CA GLY A 71 7.15 -35.40 28.37
C GLY A 71 8.32 -36.37 28.48
N GLU A 72 9.55 -35.85 28.55
CA GLU A 72 10.78 -36.64 28.66
C GLU A 72 10.76 -37.57 29.87
N LEU A 73 10.34 -37.08 31.04
CA LEU A 73 10.26 -37.86 32.27
C LEU A 73 9.20 -38.97 32.19
N ILE A 74 8.09 -38.76 31.49
CA ILE A 74 7.08 -39.80 31.25
C ILE A 74 7.63 -40.88 30.30
N PHE A 75 8.35 -40.50 29.25
CA PHE A 75 9.05 -41.46 28.38
C PHE A 75 10.09 -42.27 29.16
N ALA A 76 10.88 -41.61 30.01
CA ALA A 76 11.85 -42.27 30.88
C ALA A 76 11.18 -43.21 31.90
N CYS A 77 10.06 -42.79 32.50
CA CYS A 77 9.27 -43.61 33.42
C CYS A 77 8.82 -44.92 32.75
N VAL A 78 8.27 -44.84 31.54
CA VAL A 78 7.82 -46.01 30.77
C VAL A 78 9.01 -46.90 30.39
N ALA A 79 10.12 -46.31 29.93
CA ALA A 79 11.33 -47.05 29.56
C ALA A 79 11.97 -47.81 30.76
N GLN A 80 11.82 -47.27 31.97
CA GLN A 80 12.32 -47.86 33.22
C GLN A 80 11.30 -48.77 33.92
N GLY A 81 10.21 -49.16 33.24
CA GLY A 81 9.23 -50.09 33.80
C GLY A 81 8.30 -49.48 34.85
N TRP A 82 7.87 -48.23 34.64
CA TRP A 82 6.95 -47.48 35.51
C TRP A 82 7.55 -47.09 36.87
N ALA A 83 8.83 -46.70 36.87
CA ALA A 83 9.52 -46.23 38.07
C ALA A 83 8.86 -44.98 38.67
N GLU A 84 8.71 -44.95 40.00
CA GLU A 84 7.99 -43.88 40.71
C GLU A 84 8.74 -42.54 40.70
N SER A 85 10.08 -42.56 40.73
CA SER A 85 10.91 -41.35 40.79
C SER A 85 10.75 -40.44 39.56
N PRO A 86 10.92 -40.92 38.31
CA PRO A 86 10.65 -40.12 37.11
C PRO A 86 9.20 -39.65 37.01
N TRP A 87 8.26 -40.46 37.52
CA TRP A 87 6.85 -40.09 37.54
C TRP A 87 6.54 -38.92 38.49
N SER A 88 7.09 -38.95 39.71
CA SER A 88 6.93 -37.86 40.68
C SER A 88 7.47 -36.55 40.11
N ALA A 89 8.65 -36.58 39.50
CA ALA A 89 9.24 -35.43 38.83
C ALA A 89 8.38 -34.94 37.65
N ALA A 90 7.86 -35.86 36.81
CA ALA A 90 6.95 -35.49 35.72
C ALA A 90 5.67 -34.81 36.25
N SER A 91 5.13 -35.28 37.37
CA SER A 91 3.95 -34.70 38.00
C SER A 91 4.21 -33.27 38.51
N GLU A 92 5.39 -33.01 39.08
CA GLU A 92 5.79 -31.65 39.49
C GLU A 92 5.81 -30.69 38.29
N HIS A 93 6.43 -31.11 37.18
CA HIS A 93 6.43 -30.31 35.95
C HIS A 93 5.03 -30.12 35.35
N LEU A 94 4.18 -31.15 35.35
CA LEU A 94 2.78 -31.01 34.90
C LEU A 94 2.00 -29.99 35.75
N MET A 95 2.24 -29.95 37.06
CA MET A 95 1.61 -28.98 37.97
C MET A 95 2.15 -27.56 37.76
N ALA A 96 3.47 -27.41 37.56
CA ALA A 96 4.07 -26.13 37.21
C ALA A 96 3.52 -25.59 35.88
N GLY A 97 3.42 -26.44 34.85
CA GLY A 97 2.80 -26.09 33.57
C GLY A 97 1.33 -25.70 33.73
N ARG A 98 0.56 -26.41 34.56
CA ARG A 98 -0.83 -26.03 34.87
C ARG A 98 -0.92 -24.67 35.56
N SER A 99 -0.02 -24.36 36.49
CA SER A 99 0.04 -23.05 37.15
C SER A 99 0.31 -21.94 36.14
N ALA A 100 1.31 -22.13 35.27
CA ALA A 100 1.63 -21.17 34.21
C ALA A 100 0.46 -20.98 33.23
N ALA A 101 -0.27 -22.05 32.88
CA ALA A 101 -1.46 -21.95 32.06
C ALA A 101 -2.59 -21.14 32.72
N LEU A 102 -2.83 -21.35 34.03
CA LEU A 102 -3.84 -20.59 34.78
C LEU A 102 -3.47 -19.10 34.90
N GLU A 103 -2.18 -18.77 35.07
CA GLU A 103 -1.70 -17.39 35.02
C GLU A 103 -1.96 -16.75 33.66
N LEU A 104 -1.68 -17.47 32.57
CA LEU A 104 -1.98 -17.01 31.21
C LEU A 104 -3.49 -16.80 31.01
N GLU A 105 -4.33 -17.73 31.45
CA GLU A 105 -5.80 -17.59 31.39
C GLU A 105 -6.30 -16.38 32.19
N ALA A 106 -5.80 -16.17 33.40
CA ALA A 106 -6.16 -15.02 34.24
C ALA A 106 -5.75 -13.70 33.57
N VAL A 107 -4.61 -13.67 32.89
CA VAL A 107 -4.18 -12.49 32.16
C VAL A 107 -5.03 -12.28 30.91
N VAL A 108 -5.34 -13.31 30.14
CA VAL A 108 -6.28 -13.21 29.00
C VAL A 108 -7.65 -12.70 29.46
N ALA A 109 -8.13 -13.10 30.64
CA ALA A 109 -9.39 -12.62 31.20
C ALA A 109 -9.37 -11.14 31.64
N THR A 110 -8.19 -10.59 31.95
CA THR A 110 -8.00 -9.18 32.33
C THR A 110 -7.64 -8.28 31.13
N VAL A 111 -7.11 -8.87 30.05
CA VAL A 111 -7.00 -8.21 28.76
C VAL A 111 -8.41 -8.05 28.21
N HIS A 112 -8.96 -6.85 28.35
CA HIS A 112 -10.13 -6.50 27.57
C HIS A 112 -9.77 -6.71 26.08
N PRO A 113 -10.53 -7.53 25.32
CA PRO A 113 -10.38 -7.53 23.87
C PRO A 113 -10.45 -6.07 23.44
N SER A 114 -9.52 -5.65 22.58
CA SER A 114 -9.43 -4.28 22.06
C SER A 114 -10.85 -3.75 21.88
N GLN A 115 -11.17 -2.58 22.43
CA GLN A 115 -12.51 -2.02 22.29
C GLN A 115 -12.93 -2.18 20.82
N PRO A 116 -14.13 -2.70 20.52
CA PRO A 116 -14.58 -3.00 19.16
C PRO A 116 -14.65 -1.77 18.22
N HIS A 117 -14.10 -0.63 18.65
CA HIS A 117 -14.06 0.65 17.99
C HIS A 117 -12.64 1.21 17.79
N GLU A 118 -11.58 0.49 18.20
CA GLU A 118 -10.22 0.93 17.87
C GLU A 118 -9.91 0.64 16.40
N ASP A 119 -9.82 1.71 15.62
CA ASP A 119 -9.49 1.69 14.20
C ASP A 119 -8.16 0.91 13.97
N PRO A 120 -8.20 -0.23 13.26
CA PRO A 120 -7.03 -1.07 13.05
C PRO A 120 -5.94 -0.34 12.26
N TYR A 121 -6.31 0.60 11.38
CA TYR A 121 -5.38 1.44 10.65
C TYR A 121 -4.67 2.42 11.60
N LEU A 122 -5.41 3.02 12.53
CA LEU A 122 -4.84 3.94 13.51
C LEU A 122 -3.87 3.22 14.45
N ARG A 123 -4.24 2.01 14.88
CA ARG A 123 -3.39 1.17 15.72
C ARG A 123 -2.13 0.72 14.98
N ALA A 124 -2.29 0.09 13.82
CA ALA A 124 -1.19 -0.53 13.08
C ALA A 124 -0.28 0.51 12.41
N LEU A 125 -0.87 1.56 11.85
CA LEU A 125 -0.16 2.48 10.97
C LEU A 125 -0.25 3.95 11.42
N GLY A 126 -1.05 4.29 12.43
CA GLY A 126 -1.05 5.64 12.99
C GLY A 126 -1.90 6.66 12.21
N PHE A 127 -2.70 6.22 11.25
CA PHE A 127 -3.67 7.04 10.51
C PHE A 127 -5.03 6.36 10.48
N SER A 128 -6.09 7.17 10.35
CA SER A 128 -7.45 6.64 10.40
C SER A 128 -7.86 5.94 9.11
N GLU A 129 -8.74 4.94 9.22
CA GLU A 129 -9.43 4.23 8.15
C GLU A 129 -10.06 5.20 7.15
N ASN A 130 -10.67 6.28 7.65
CA ASN A 130 -11.30 7.32 6.83
C ASN A 130 -10.33 8.02 5.86
N GLN A 131 -9.04 8.08 6.18
CA GLN A 131 -8.01 8.64 5.29
C GLN A 131 -7.65 7.66 4.17
N LEU A 132 -7.86 6.35 4.37
CA LEU A 132 -7.47 5.28 3.45
C LEU A 132 -8.63 4.55 2.76
N GLN A 133 -9.88 4.74 3.15
CA GLN A 133 -11.03 4.07 2.53
C GLN A 133 -11.84 4.92 1.55
N ARG A 134 -11.58 6.24 1.47
CA ARG A 134 -12.15 7.10 0.42
C ARG A 134 -11.55 6.76 -0.96
N GLY A 135 -12.03 5.70 -1.61
CA GLY A 135 -11.59 5.30 -2.95
C GLY A 135 -11.67 3.80 -3.24
N ALA A 136 -11.47 3.44 -4.51
CA ALA A 136 -11.51 2.07 -4.99
C ALA A 136 -10.37 1.21 -4.41
N GLY A 137 -10.61 -0.11 -4.34
CA GLY A 137 -9.78 -1.05 -3.59
C GLY A 137 -8.29 -1.07 -3.96
N VAL A 138 -7.92 -0.81 -5.22
CA VAL A 138 -6.51 -0.86 -5.68
C VAL A 138 -5.74 0.45 -5.49
N SER A 139 -6.44 1.58 -5.48
CA SER A 139 -5.83 2.92 -5.30
C SER A 139 -5.34 3.17 -3.86
N TRP A 140 -5.71 2.27 -2.94
CA TRP A 140 -5.27 2.30 -1.54
C TRP A 140 -3.74 2.42 -1.41
N ARG A 141 -2.97 1.84 -2.36
CA ARG A 141 -1.50 1.92 -2.40
C ARG A 141 -1.01 3.36 -2.50
N ALA A 142 -1.57 4.13 -3.44
CA ALA A 142 -1.20 5.53 -3.64
C ALA A 142 -1.51 6.36 -2.38
N ARG A 143 -2.67 6.11 -1.76
CA ARG A 143 -3.09 6.80 -0.54
C ARG A 143 -2.23 6.43 0.67
N LEU A 144 -1.89 5.15 0.83
CA LEU A 144 -0.99 4.67 1.87
C LEU A 144 0.40 5.29 1.71
N LEU A 145 0.96 5.28 0.50
CA LEU A 145 2.28 5.85 0.24
C LEU A 145 2.29 7.37 0.39
N ALA A 146 1.23 8.07 -0.03
CA ALA A 146 1.11 9.51 0.19
C ALA A 146 1.08 9.87 1.69
N ALA A 147 0.37 9.07 2.50
CA ALA A 147 0.44 9.18 3.95
C ALA A 147 1.85 8.86 4.48
N TRP A 148 2.50 7.84 3.90
CA TRP A 148 3.85 7.43 4.28
C TRP A 148 4.89 8.52 4.03
N MET A 149 4.78 9.24 2.93
CA MET A 149 5.67 10.36 2.58
C MET A 149 5.64 11.49 3.60
N SER A 150 4.53 11.63 4.34
CA SER A 150 4.40 12.66 5.38
C SER A 150 5.18 12.33 6.66
N ASP A 151 5.41 11.05 6.97
CA ASP A 151 6.13 10.61 8.18
C ASP A 151 6.80 9.22 8.04
N ALA A 152 7.66 9.08 7.03
CA ALA A 152 8.23 7.79 6.66
C ALA A 152 9.07 7.15 7.76
N VAL A 153 9.82 7.96 8.51
CA VAL A 153 10.73 7.48 9.57
C VAL A 153 9.93 6.89 10.74
N SER A 154 8.85 7.55 11.17
CA SER A 154 8.01 7.06 12.27
C SER A 154 7.30 5.76 11.89
N LEU A 155 6.78 5.69 10.66
CA LEU A 155 6.07 4.52 10.14
C LEU A 155 7.01 3.32 9.95
N ASP A 156 8.18 3.53 9.35
CA ASP A 156 9.19 2.49 9.22
C ASP A 156 9.62 1.96 10.61
N ARG A 157 9.84 2.86 11.58
CA ARG A 157 10.15 2.48 12.96
C ARG A 157 8.99 1.73 13.64
N ARG A 158 7.74 2.08 13.34
CA ARG A 158 6.55 1.37 13.84
C ARG A 158 6.47 -0.03 13.25
N MET A 159 6.60 -0.17 11.94
CA MET A 159 6.61 -1.46 11.24
C MET A 159 7.72 -2.38 11.73
N ARG A 160 8.96 -1.88 11.84
CA ARG A 160 10.07 -2.66 12.40
C ARG A 160 9.79 -3.15 13.81
N ARG A 161 9.14 -2.33 14.66
CA ARG A 161 8.75 -2.75 16.02
C ARG A 161 7.65 -3.81 16.03
N MET A 162 6.66 -3.71 15.15
CA MET A 162 5.55 -4.66 15.07
C MET A 162 5.92 -5.98 14.38
N MET A 163 6.89 -5.94 13.47
CA MET A 163 7.25 -7.03 12.56
C MET A 163 8.69 -7.52 12.80
N ARG A 164 9.19 -7.44 14.03
CA ARG A 164 10.59 -7.82 14.38
C ARG A 164 10.92 -9.26 14.03
N HIS A 165 9.92 -10.15 14.06
CA HIS A 165 10.09 -11.55 13.69
C HIS A 165 10.22 -11.76 12.17
N LEU A 166 9.88 -10.75 11.36
CA LEU A 166 9.98 -10.76 9.90
C LEU A 166 11.15 -9.94 9.36
N LEU A 167 11.55 -8.87 10.06
CA LEU A 167 12.46 -7.85 9.57
C LEU A 167 13.74 -7.78 10.37
N ASP A 168 14.87 -7.69 9.66
CA ASP A 168 16.14 -7.31 10.25
C ASP A 168 16.22 -5.78 10.37
N ASP A 169 16.88 -5.28 11.42
CA ASP A 169 16.99 -3.84 11.67
C ASP A 169 17.69 -3.08 10.52
N SER A 170 18.60 -3.75 9.81
CA SER A 170 19.35 -3.21 8.67
C SER A 170 18.62 -3.30 7.32
N LEU A 171 17.54 -4.07 7.21
CA LEU A 171 16.87 -4.35 5.93
C LEU A 171 16.23 -3.07 5.36
N PRO A 172 16.58 -2.60 4.14
CA PRO A 172 15.93 -1.46 3.53
C PRO A 172 14.45 -1.73 3.23
N LEU A 173 13.55 -0.84 3.69
CA LEU A 173 12.12 -0.96 3.41
C LEU A 173 11.78 -0.30 2.07
N THR A 174 11.82 -1.08 1.00
CA THR A 174 11.36 -0.64 -0.33
C THR A 174 9.85 -0.35 -0.33
N ILE A 175 9.37 0.41 -1.31
CA ILE A 175 7.93 0.69 -1.50
C ILE A 175 7.12 -0.61 -1.50
N LYS A 176 7.55 -1.61 -2.29
CA LYS A 176 6.88 -2.91 -2.37
C LYS A 176 6.82 -3.60 -1.01
N LEU A 177 7.93 -3.64 -0.28
CA LEU A 177 7.97 -4.27 1.05
C LEU A 177 7.08 -3.54 2.05
N ARG A 178 7.08 -2.20 2.07
CA ARG A 178 6.20 -1.38 2.93
C ARG A 178 4.73 -1.73 2.71
N LEU A 179 4.29 -1.86 1.47
CA LEU A 179 2.91 -2.18 1.14
C LEU A 179 2.50 -3.59 1.60
N HIS A 180 3.38 -4.59 1.44
CA HIS A 180 3.12 -5.93 1.95
C HIS A 180 3.06 -5.95 3.49
N LEU A 181 4.00 -5.27 4.17
CA LEU A 181 4.01 -5.18 5.63
C LEU A 181 2.80 -4.43 6.18
N ALA A 182 2.38 -3.35 5.51
CA ALA A 182 1.18 -2.61 5.90
C ALA A 182 -0.08 -3.47 5.75
N THR A 183 -0.21 -4.18 4.62
CA THR A 183 -1.34 -5.11 4.41
C THR A 183 -1.38 -6.16 5.52
N LEU A 184 -0.23 -6.76 5.84
CA LEU A 184 -0.10 -7.75 6.90
C LEU A 184 -0.47 -7.18 8.28
N ALA A 185 -0.02 -5.95 8.59
CA ALA A 185 -0.32 -5.28 9.85
C ALA A 185 -1.82 -4.97 10.04
N MET A 186 -2.56 -4.82 8.94
CA MET A 186 -4.00 -4.56 8.91
C MET A 186 -4.84 -5.83 8.75
N SER A 187 -4.22 -7.01 8.77
CA SER A 187 -4.94 -8.27 8.63
C SER A 187 -6.03 -8.43 9.71
N ASP A 188 -7.22 -8.87 9.30
CA ASP A 188 -8.31 -9.23 10.20
C ASP A 188 -7.97 -10.49 11.04
N ARG A 189 -6.97 -11.26 10.61
CA ARG A 189 -6.50 -12.49 11.28
C ARG A 189 -4.98 -12.47 11.40
N PRO A 190 -4.42 -11.55 12.21
CA PRO A 190 -2.99 -11.26 12.21
C PRO A 190 -2.15 -12.49 12.58
N LEU A 191 -2.55 -13.29 13.57
CA LEU A 191 -1.79 -14.49 13.94
C LEU A 191 -1.66 -15.47 12.75
N LEU A 192 -2.79 -15.79 12.11
CA LEU A 192 -2.82 -16.68 10.95
C LEU A 192 -1.99 -16.12 9.78
N ALA A 193 -2.17 -14.83 9.48
CA ALA A 193 -1.48 -14.18 8.39
C ALA A 193 0.03 -14.18 8.63
N HIS A 194 0.48 -13.76 9.81
CA HIS A 194 1.90 -13.73 10.10
C HIS A 194 2.51 -15.14 10.15
N ARG A 195 1.80 -16.14 10.68
CA ARG A 195 2.26 -17.54 10.63
C ARG A 195 2.50 -17.97 9.18
N ALA A 196 1.51 -17.84 8.31
CA ALA A 196 1.65 -18.19 6.90
C ALA A 196 2.76 -17.38 6.20
N THR A 197 2.96 -16.11 6.55
CA THR A 197 4.07 -15.28 6.05
C THR A 197 5.44 -15.81 6.49
N ILE A 198 5.60 -16.25 7.74
CA ILE A 198 6.86 -16.81 8.23
C ILE A 198 7.17 -18.11 7.49
N GLU A 199 6.21 -19.02 7.43
CA GLU A 199 6.39 -20.32 6.75
C GLU A 199 6.74 -20.14 5.26
N ALA A 200 6.05 -19.20 4.59
CA ALA A 200 6.34 -18.87 3.20
C ALA A 200 7.74 -18.24 3.04
N ARG A 201 8.13 -17.32 3.93
CA ARG A 201 9.45 -16.69 3.92
C ARG A 201 10.55 -17.74 4.08
N GLU A 202 10.41 -18.64 5.04
CA GLU A 202 11.40 -19.68 5.34
C GLU A 202 11.55 -20.66 4.19
N LEU A 203 10.42 -21.13 3.62
CA LEU A 203 10.42 -21.95 2.42
C LEU A 203 11.16 -21.26 1.26
N VAL A 204 10.78 -20.04 0.92
CA VAL A 204 11.34 -19.32 -0.23
C VAL A 204 12.82 -18.99 0.00
N THR A 205 13.21 -18.61 1.22
CA THR A 205 14.61 -18.33 1.57
C THR A 205 15.47 -19.59 1.41
N SER A 206 15.01 -20.72 1.94
CA SER A 206 15.71 -22.01 1.81
C SER A 206 15.87 -22.41 0.34
N LEU A 207 14.84 -22.20 -0.48
CA LEU A 207 14.88 -22.55 -1.90
C LEU A 207 15.73 -21.59 -2.72
N LEU A 208 15.74 -20.28 -2.42
CA LEU A 208 16.65 -19.32 -3.06
C LEU A 208 18.13 -19.68 -2.85
N MET A 209 18.47 -20.24 -1.69
CA MET A 209 19.83 -20.71 -1.39
C MET A 209 20.19 -22.02 -2.10
N THR A 210 19.19 -22.84 -2.44
CA THR A 210 19.40 -24.19 -2.99
C THR A 210 19.30 -24.20 -4.52
N ASP A 211 18.22 -23.64 -5.06
CA ASP A 211 17.95 -23.53 -6.49
C ASP A 211 17.31 -22.17 -6.79
N ARG A 212 18.20 -21.18 -6.94
CA ARG A 212 17.85 -19.79 -7.22
C ARG A 212 17.06 -19.62 -8.52
N GLU A 213 17.47 -20.33 -9.57
CA GLU A 213 16.91 -20.16 -10.91
C GLU A 213 15.49 -20.70 -10.98
N GLN A 214 15.27 -21.93 -10.50
CA GLN A 214 13.93 -22.50 -10.40
C GLN A 214 13.02 -21.64 -9.52
N THR A 215 13.52 -21.22 -8.35
CA THR A 215 12.73 -20.43 -7.40
C THR A 215 12.28 -19.09 -8.00
N CYS A 216 13.20 -18.36 -8.63
CA CYS A 216 12.86 -17.10 -9.29
C CYS A 216 11.90 -17.30 -10.47
N SER A 217 12.10 -18.36 -11.26
CA SER A 217 11.24 -18.69 -12.41
C SER A 217 9.80 -19.00 -12.00
N VAL A 218 9.60 -19.85 -10.97
CA VAL A 218 8.27 -20.21 -10.47
C VAL A 218 7.53 -18.99 -9.91
N ILE A 219 8.22 -18.14 -9.16
CA ILE A 219 7.61 -16.92 -8.59
C ILE A 219 7.29 -15.90 -9.70
N ALA A 220 8.16 -15.73 -10.70
CA ALA A 220 7.90 -14.87 -11.85
C ALA A 220 6.67 -15.32 -12.65
N LYS A 221 6.52 -16.63 -12.91
CA LYS A 221 5.33 -17.21 -13.55
C LYS A 221 4.05 -16.92 -12.76
N GLY A 222 4.14 -16.85 -11.43
CA GLY A 222 3.03 -16.44 -10.57
C GLY A 222 2.66 -14.95 -10.74
N ALA A 223 3.65 -14.09 -10.93
CA ALA A 223 3.46 -12.66 -11.16
C ALA A 223 2.85 -12.35 -12.54
N ASP A 224 3.11 -13.17 -13.56
CA ASP A 224 2.51 -13.02 -14.89
C ASP A 224 0.96 -13.12 -14.89
N ARG A 225 0.37 -13.61 -13.80
CA ARG A 225 -1.09 -13.75 -13.60
C ARG A 225 -1.73 -12.54 -12.90
N GLU A 226 -1.05 -11.40 -12.80
CA GLU A 226 -1.60 -10.19 -12.17
C GLU A 226 -3.00 -9.74 -12.65
N PRO A 227 -3.36 -9.82 -13.95
CA PRO A 227 -4.73 -9.53 -14.40
C PRO A 227 -5.80 -10.46 -13.80
N GLU A 228 -5.48 -11.75 -13.68
CA GLU A 228 -6.36 -12.74 -13.03
C GLU A 228 -6.53 -12.40 -11.55
N MET A 229 -5.45 -11.98 -10.89
CA MET A 229 -5.46 -11.58 -9.47
C MET A 229 -6.33 -10.36 -9.22
N LEU A 230 -6.30 -9.36 -10.12
CA LEU A 230 -7.18 -8.20 -10.03
C LEU A 230 -8.65 -8.62 -10.14
N PHE A 231 -8.97 -9.52 -11.08
CA PHE A 231 -10.32 -10.05 -11.26
C PHE A 231 -10.82 -10.82 -10.02
N LEU A 232 -9.99 -11.70 -9.47
CA LEU A 232 -10.31 -12.46 -8.25
C LEU A 232 -10.49 -11.52 -7.04
N HIS A 233 -9.67 -10.48 -6.93
CA HIS A 233 -9.83 -9.47 -5.89
C HIS A 233 -11.16 -8.73 -5.98
N ARG A 234 -11.56 -8.29 -7.18
CA ARG A 234 -12.86 -7.62 -7.42
C ARG A 234 -14.03 -8.55 -7.08
N SER A 235 -13.99 -9.78 -7.59
CA SER A 235 -14.98 -10.82 -7.29
C SER A 235 -15.16 -11.03 -5.79
N HIS A 236 -14.05 -11.12 -5.03
CA HIS A 236 -14.11 -11.23 -3.58
C HIS A 236 -14.83 -10.05 -2.94
N VAL A 237 -14.46 -8.81 -3.29
CA VAL A 237 -15.08 -7.59 -2.73
C VAL A 237 -16.58 -7.59 -3.01
N GLU A 238 -16.98 -7.98 -4.22
CA GLU A 238 -18.38 -8.10 -4.62
C GLU A 238 -19.13 -9.15 -3.80
N TYR A 239 -18.58 -10.35 -3.62
CA TYR A 239 -19.25 -11.43 -2.86
C TYR A 239 -19.35 -11.12 -1.36
N VAL A 240 -18.33 -10.51 -0.76
CA VAL A 240 -18.41 -10.05 0.65
C VAL A 240 -19.46 -8.95 0.79
N ALA A 241 -19.52 -8.00 -0.14
CA ALA A 241 -20.54 -6.97 -0.16
C ALA A 241 -21.95 -7.54 -0.40
N ALA A 242 -22.08 -8.59 -1.24
CA ALA A 242 -23.35 -9.27 -1.49
C ALA A 242 -23.83 -10.01 -0.23
N TYR A 243 -22.94 -10.75 0.45
CA TYR A 243 -23.25 -11.41 1.72
C TYR A 243 -23.70 -10.39 2.78
N SER A 244 -22.98 -9.28 2.92
CA SER A 244 -23.29 -8.26 3.93
C SER A 244 -24.61 -7.53 3.68
N ARG A 245 -24.95 -7.28 2.40
CA ARG A 245 -26.19 -6.59 2.00
C ARG A 245 -27.41 -7.51 1.93
N ALA A 246 -27.21 -8.83 1.84
CA ALA A 246 -28.31 -9.78 1.69
C ALA A 246 -29.21 -9.79 2.94
N SER A 247 -30.47 -9.41 2.72
CA SER A 247 -31.52 -9.39 3.75
C SER A 247 -32.12 -10.78 4.01
N HIS A 248 -32.01 -11.69 3.04
CA HIS A 248 -32.54 -13.05 3.14
C HIS A 248 -31.42 -14.08 3.34
N PRO A 249 -31.61 -15.09 4.22
CA PRO A 249 -30.60 -16.12 4.48
C PRO A 249 -30.16 -16.92 3.24
N ASP A 250 -31.08 -17.21 2.31
CA ASP A 250 -30.74 -17.87 1.03
C ASP A 250 -29.74 -17.03 0.21
N GLY A 251 -29.95 -15.71 0.15
CA GLY A 251 -29.00 -14.79 -0.50
C GLY A 251 -27.62 -14.80 0.16
N ARG A 252 -27.56 -14.87 1.50
CA ARG A 252 -26.30 -15.01 2.25
C ARG A 252 -25.61 -16.34 1.96
N ALA A 253 -26.36 -17.44 1.96
CA ALA A 253 -25.84 -18.77 1.67
C ALA A 253 -25.20 -18.85 0.26
N ARG A 254 -25.89 -18.29 -0.75
CA ARG A 254 -25.34 -18.22 -2.12
C ARG A 254 -24.08 -17.37 -2.18
N ALA A 255 -24.10 -16.15 -1.63
CA ALA A 255 -22.93 -15.27 -1.62
C ALA A 255 -21.73 -15.90 -0.89
N ALA A 256 -21.96 -16.61 0.21
CA ALA A 256 -20.91 -17.34 0.94
C ALA A 256 -20.31 -18.47 0.10
N MET A 257 -21.13 -19.24 -0.63
CA MET A 257 -20.65 -20.30 -1.52
C MET A 257 -19.94 -19.78 -2.76
N ASP A 258 -20.39 -18.65 -3.32
CA ASP A 258 -19.71 -18.00 -4.44
C ASP A 258 -18.35 -17.46 -4.02
N LEU A 259 -18.25 -16.85 -2.83
CA LEU A 259 -16.98 -16.45 -2.25
C LEU A 259 -16.07 -17.67 -2.02
N TYR A 260 -16.59 -18.73 -1.41
CA TYR A 260 -15.84 -19.96 -1.15
C TYR A 260 -15.27 -20.55 -2.44
N ARG A 261 -16.09 -20.65 -3.50
CA ARG A 261 -15.68 -21.13 -4.82
C ARG A 261 -14.60 -20.23 -5.42
N SER A 262 -14.81 -18.92 -5.42
CA SER A 262 -13.88 -17.94 -5.99
C SER A 262 -12.51 -17.99 -5.33
N VAL A 263 -12.47 -18.13 -3.99
CA VAL A 263 -11.21 -18.21 -3.25
C VAL A 263 -10.52 -19.56 -3.46
N LEU A 264 -11.28 -20.67 -3.43
CA LEU A 264 -10.67 -22.00 -3.53
C LEU A 264 -10.15 -22.29 -4.94
N GLU A 265 -10.94 -22.02 -5.98
CA GLU A 265 -10.53 -22.27 -7.37
C GLU A 265 -9.59 -21.19 -7.92
N GLY A 266 -9.57 -19.98 -7.32
CA GLY A 266 -8.66 -18.89 -7.68
C GLY A 266 -7.41 -18.85 -6.80
N ASP A 267 -7.50 -18.12 -5.69
CA ASP A 267 -6.37 -17.81 -4.80
C ASP A 267 -5.67 -19.07 -4.27
N LEU A 268 -6.44 -20.00 -3.68
CA LEU A 268 -5.89 -21.20 -3.03
C LEU A 268 -5.24 -22.12 -4.03
N LYS A 269 -5.98 -22.51 -5.07
CA LYS A 269 -5.48 -23.38 -6.14
C LYS A 269 -4.16 -22.84 -6.71
N ARG A 270 -4.12 -21.56 -7.07
CA ARG A 270 -2.91 -20.91 -7.60
C ARG A 270 -1.76 -20.97 -6.60
N THR A 271 -1.97 -20.49 -5.37
CA THR A 271 -0.91 -20.48 -4.34
C THR A 271 -0.38 -21.89 -4.06
N SER A 272 -1.27 -22.89 -3.97
CA SER A 272 -0.86 -24.29 -3.77
C SER A 272 -0.05 -24.84 -4.93
N VAL A 273 -0.43 -24.54 -6.18
CA VAL A 273 0.39 -24.91 -7.36
C VAL A 273 1.76 -24.24 -7.29
N THR A 274 1.84 -22.96 -6.97
CA THR A 274 3.13 -22.25 -6.81
C THR A 274 4.00 -22.91 -5.74
N VAL A 275 3.45 -23.24 -4.57
CA VAL A 275 4.19 -23.93 -3.50
C VAL A 275 4.68 -25.32 -3.94
N LEU A 276 3.83 -26.09 -4.62
CA LEU A 276 4.21 -27.42 -5.12
C LEU A 276 5.28 -27.34 -6.22
N GLU A 277 5.18 -26.39 -7.14
CA GLU A 277 6.21 -26.14 -8.17
C GLU A 277 7.55 -25.68 -7.55
N LEU A 278 7.50 -24.85 -6.49
CA LEU A 278 8.68 -24.46 -5.70
C LEU A 278 9.36 -25.67 -5.05
N LEU A 279 8.57 -26.65 -4.59
CA LEU A 279 9.07 -27.92 -4.04
C LEU A 279 9.49 -28.93 -5.13
N GLY A 280 9.50 -28.53 -6.41
CA GLY A 280 9.89 -29.40 -7.52
C GLY A 280 8.86 -30.48 -7.85
N ARG A 281 7.61 -30.33 -7.40
CA ARG A 281 6.54 -31.29 -7.71
C ARG A 281 5.94 -31.01 -9.08
N ARG A 282 5.67 -32.10 -9.82
CA ARG A 282 4.93 -32.03 -11.07
C ARG A 282 3.45 -31.90 -10.77
N VAL A 283 2.87 -30.76 -11.12
CA VAL A 283 1.44 -30.50 -11.01
C VAL A 283 0.81 -30.68 -12.40
N PRO A 284 -0.26 -31.48 -12.54
CA PRO A 284 -0.98 -31.62 -13.82
C PRO A 284 -1.51 -30.30 -14.35
N ASP A 285 -1.67 -30.18 -15.66
CA ASP A 285 -2.40 -29.06 -16.26
C ASP A 285 -3.86 -29.10 -15.79
N SER A 286 -4.30 -28.04 -15.10
CA SER A 286 -5.63 -27.94 -14.45
C SER A 286 -5.89 -28.98 -13.36
N PRO A 287 -5.13 -28.97 -12.25
CA PRO A 287 -5.30 -29.94 -11.18
C PRO A 287 -6.64 -29.74 -10.46
N SER A 288 -7.30 -30.83 -10.07
CA SER A 288 -8.48 -30.73 -9.20
C SER A 288 -8.05 -30.40 -7.76
N LEU A 289 -8.87 -29.66 -7.00
CA LEU A 289 -8.58 -29.37 -5.57
C LEU A 289 -8.30 -30.63 -4.73
N SER A 290 -8.92 -31.77 -5.07
CA SER A 290 -8.63 -33.05 -4.40
C SER A 290 -7.21 -33.54 -4.67
N ALA A 291 -6.73 -33.39 -5.91
CA ALA A 291 -5.37 -33.78 -6.27
C ALA A 291 -4.35 -32.85 -5.60
N ILE A 292 -4.63 -31.55 -5.58
CA ILE A 292 -3.79 -30.54 -4.89
C ILE A 292 -3.70 -30.87 -3.40
N ARG A 293 -4.83 -31.13 -2.75
CA ARG A 293 -4.84 -31.48 -1.32
C ARG A 293 -3.98 -32.71 -1.04
N GLY A 294 -4.14 -33.78 -1.83
CA GLY A 294 -3.34 -35.00 -1.65
C GLY A 294 -1.84 -34.77 -1.83
N LEU A 295 -1.44 -33.91 -2.78
CA LEU A 295 -0.04 -33.51 -2.94
C LEU A 295 0.46 -32.70 -1.74
N LEU A 296 -0.30 -31.70 -1.28
CA LEU A 296 0.08 -30.88 -0.13
C LEU A 296 0.21 -31.72 1.16
N GLU A 297 -0.69 -32.68 1.38
CA GLU A 297 -0.64 -33.58 2.54
C GLU A 297 0.55 -34.55 2.50
N SER A 298 1.17 -34.74 1.34
CA SER A 298 2.37 -35.55 1.18
C SER A 298 3.68 -34.79 1.42
N GLU A 299 3.62 -33.46 1.55
CA GLU A 299 4.78 -32.61 1.86
C GLU A 299 4.92 -32.39 3.37
N GLU A 300 6.16 -32.32 3.84
CA GLU A 300 6.48 -32.07 5.27
C GLU A 300 6.47 -30.58 5.63
N GLN A 301 6.40 -29.70 4.63
CA GLN A 301 6.53 -28.26 4.78
C GLN A 301 5.28 -27.67 5.47
N PRO A 302 5.44 -26.87 6.54
CA PRO A 302 4.28 -26.42 7.32
C PRO A 302 3.27 -25.59 6.54
N ILE A 303 3.72 -24.80 5.55
CA ILE A 303 2.82 -24.05 4.67
C ILE A 303 1.89 -24.97 3.85
N CYS A 304 2.33 -26.17 3.49
CA CYS A 304 1.51 -27.15 2.79
C CYS A 304 0.37 -27.66 3.67
N ALA A 305 0.65 -27.92 4.96
CA ALA A 305 -0.37 -28.28 5.93
C ALA A 305 -1.40 -27.16 6.13
N LEU A 306 -0.95 -25.89 6.21
CA LEU A 306 -1.84 -24.74 6.29
C LEU A 306 -2.78 -24.65 5.08
N LEU A 307 -2.24 -24.75 3.86
CA LEU A 307 -3.03 -24.73 2.63
C LEU A 307 -3.99 -25.92 2.53
N ALA A 308 -3.52 -27.14 2.81
CA ALA A 308 -4.36 -28.34 2.79
C ALA A 308 -5.54 -28.26 3.77
N SER A 309 -5.32 -27.66 4.95
CA SER A 309 -6.35 -27.51 5.99
C SER A 309 -7.57 -26.66 5.57
N THR A 310 -7.45 -25.88 4.49
CA THR A 310 -8.54 -25.05 3.96
C THR A 310 -9.43 -25.81 2.97
N ILE A 311 -8.96 -26.94 2.42
CA ILE A 311 -9.69 -27.73 1.43
C ILE A 311 -10.59 -28.73 2.15
N ARG A 312 -11.82 -28.33 2.46
CA ARG A 312 -12.85 -29.19 3.07
C ARG A 312 -13.54 -30.05 1.99
N PRO A 313 -13.35 -31.39 1.93
CA PRO A 313 -13.79 -32.20 0.79
C PRO A 313 -15.31 -32.24 0.65
N GLY A 314 -16.03 -32.28 1.77
CA GLY A 314 -17.50 -32.27 1.77
C GLY A 314 -18.07 -31.00 1.13
N TRP A 315 -17.55 -29.83 1.51
CA TRP A 315 -18.02 -28.54 1.01
C TRP A 315 -17.60 -28.31 -0.44
N ARG A 316 -16.34 -28.61 -0.76
CA ARG A 316 -15.82 -28.56 -2.13
C ARG A 316 -16.66 -29.43 -3.07
N ASN A 317 -16.97 -30.66 -2.67
CA ASN A 317 -17.77 -31.56 -3.51
C ASN A 317 -19.21 -31.06 -3.65
N ALA A 318 -19.82 -30.55 -2.58
CA ALA A 318 -21.13 -29.92 -2.66
C ALA A 318 -21.14 -28.73 -3.65
N ASN A 319 -20.10 -27.89 -3.61
CA ASN A 319 -19.96 -26.76 -4.54
C ASN A 319 -19.76 -27.23 -6.00
N ALA A 320 -18.84 -28.17 -6.22
CA ALA A 320 -18.48 -28.65 -7.57
C ALA A 320 -19.64 -29.33 -8.31
N HIS A 321 -20.63 -29.85 -7.57
CA HIS A 321 -21.82 -30.48 -8.13
C HIS A 321 -23.09 -29.62 -7.97
N GLU A 322 -22.96 -28.37 -7.53
CA GLU A 322 -24.08 -27.45 -7.25
C GLU A 322 -25.12 -28.05 -6.28
N GLU A 323 -24.69 -28.96 -5.39
CA GLU A 323 -25.50 -29.66 -4.40
C GLU A 323 -25.57 -28.88 -3.08
N PHE A 324 -25.84 -27.57 -3.18
CA PHE A 324 -26.08 -26.71 -2.03
C PHE A 324 -27.43 -26.00 -2.16
N ARG A 325 -28.15 -25.90 -1.04
CA ARG A 325 -29.43 -25.18 -0.99
C ARG A 325 -29.70 -24.64 0.40
N TRP A 326 -30.50 -23.59 0.48
CA TRP A 326 -31.08 -23.15 1.73
C TRP A 326 -32.25 -24.06 2.13
N ASP A 327 -32.27 -24.55 3.37
CA ASP A 327 -33.44 -25.20 3.96
C ASP A 327 -34.25 -24.15 4.74
N PRO A 328 -35.43 -23.74 4.24
CA PRO A 328 -36.26 -22.76 4.92
C PRO A 328 -36.90 -23.30 6.20
N ILE A 329 -37.02 -24.63 6.35
CA ILE A 329 -37.64 -25.25 7.53
C ILE A 329 -36.62 -25.32 8.66
N GLY A 330 -35.43 -25.86 8.38
CA GLY A 330 -34.34 -25.91 9.35
C GLY A 330 -33.60 -24.58 9.58
N ASN A 331 -33.89 -23.56 8.76
CA ASN A 331 -33.19 -22.27 8.74
C ASN A 331 -31.66 -22.47 8.69
N THR A 332 -31.22 -23.39 7.85
CA THR A 332 -29.81 -23.79 7.73
C THR A 332 -29.44 -23.99 6.27
N MET A 333 -28.16 -23.85 5.96
CA MET A 333 -27.64 -24.25 4.67
C MET A 333 -27.44 -25.76 4.64
N LEU A 334 -27.79 -26.40 3.53
CA LEU A 334 -27.55 -27.82 3.29
C LEU A 334 -26.48 -27.97 2.21
N LEU A 335 -25.41 -28.70 2.53
CA LEU A 335 -24.34 -29.11 1.62
C LEU A 335 -24.43 -30.63 1.46
N ARG A 336 -24.86 -31.12 0.29
CA ARG A 336 -25.15 -32.56 0.08
C ARG A 336 -26.11 -33.16 1.13
N GLY A 337 -27.08 -32.35 1.56
CA GLY A 337 -28.05 -32.74 2.58
C GLY A 337 -27.52 -32.72 4.02
N GLN A 338 -26.26 -32.35 4.26
CA GLN A 338 -25.72 -32.11 5.59
C GLN A 338 -25.88 -30.64 5.96
N ALA A 339 -26.33 -30.37 7.19
CA ALA A 339 -26.43 -29.01 7.71
C ALA A 339 -25.03 -28.38 7.83
N ALA A 340 -24.91 -27.14 7.37
CA ALA A 340 -23.72 -26.32 7.47
C ALA A 340 -24.10 -24.92 7.92
N ASP A 341 -23.26 -24.31 8.74
CA ASP A 341 -23.40 -22.91 9.13
C ASP A 341 -22.85 -22.01 8.02
N VAL A 342 -23.66 -21.06 7.58
CA VAL A 342 -23.28 -20.07 6.56
C VAL A 342 -22.11 -19.21 7.04
N ASP A 343 -22.10 -18.87 8.33
CA ASP A 343 -21.06 -18.02 8.91
C ASP A 343 -19.73 -18.78 8.97
N GLU A 344 -19.76 -20.08 9.20
CA GLU A 344 -18.57 -20.93 9.12
C GLU A 344 -18.02 -20.99 7.69
N VAL A 345 -18.89 -21.10 6.67
CA VAL A 345 -18.47 -21.15 5.25
C VAL A 345 -17.76 -19.86 4.83
N ILE A 346 -18.33 -18.69 5.17
CA ILE A 346 -17.69 -17.41 4.85
C ILE A 346 -16.39 -17.22 5.63
N LEU A 347 -16.35 -17.61 6.92
CA LEU A 347 -15.14 -17.49 7.73
C LEU A 347 -14.01 -18.35 7.16
N GLU A 348 -14.28 -19.58 6.71
CA GLU A 348 -13.29 -20.45 6.06
C GLU A 348 -12.82 -19.91 4.71
N ALA A 349 -13.71 -19.34 3.89
CA ALA A 349 -13.32 -18.70 2.63
C ALA A 349 -12.37 -17.52 2.88
N LEU A 350 -12.70 -16.65 3.84
CA LEU A 350 -11.84 -15.56 4.25
C LEU A 350 -10.50 -16.08 4.83
N ARG A 351 -10.53 -17.20 5.57
CA ARG A 351 -9.35 -17.81 6.17
C ARG A 351 -8.38 -18.30 5.10
N ALA A 352 -8.90 -19.01 4.09
CA ALA A 352 -8.12 -19.50 2.97
C ALA A 352 -7.43 -18.34 2.21
N ARG A 353 -8.19 -17.28 1.92
CA ARG A 353 -7.65 -16.10 1.25
C ARG A 353 -6.54 -15.42 2.05
N GLU A 354 -6.70 -15.33 3.36
CA GLU A 354 -5.70 -14.72 4.23
C GLU A 354 -4.36 -15.47 4.18
N ILE A 355 -4.41 -16.82 4.20
CA ILE A 355 -3.21 -17.66 4.06
C ILE A 355 -2.55 -17.43 2.69
N CYS A 356 -3.34 -17.34 1.62
CA CYS A 356 -2.82 -17.10 0.27
C CYS A 356 -2.15 -15.72 0.12
N ARG A 357 -2.73 -14.67 0.70
CA ARG A 357 -2.13 -13.33 0.73
C ARG A 357 -0.88 -13.29 1.59
N ALA A 358 -0.93 -13.93 2.75
CA ALA A 358 0.21 -14.06 3.64
C ALA A 358 1.40 -14.78 3.00
N PHE A 359 1.16 -15.76 2.12
CA PHE A 359 2.20 -16.37 1.31
C PHE A 359 2.91 -15.35 0.43
N GLU A 360 2.17 -14.48 -0.27
CA GLU A 360 2.76 -13.41 -1.11
C GLU A 360 3.58 -12.41 -0.27
N HIS A 361 3.10 -12.08 0.94
CA HIS A 361 3.87 -11.28 1.89
C HIS A 361 5.19 -11.97 2.30
N GLY A 362 5.16 -13.28 2.52
CA GLY A 362 6.34 -14.07 2.86
C GLY A 362 7.36 -14.12 1.72
N VAL A 363 6.90 -14.27 0.48
CA VAL A 363 7.74 -14.16 -0.73
C VAL A 363 8.42 -12.80 -0.80
N ALA A 364 7.66 -11.71 -0.59
CA ALA A 364 8.21 -10.36 -0.64
C ALA A 364 9.27 -10.12 0.45
N VAL A 365 9.05 -10.62 1.66
CA VAL A 365 10.02 -10.56 2.76
C VAL A 365 11.27 -11.38 2.43
N ALA A 366 11.12 -12.61 1.93
CA ALA A 366 12.26 -13.44 1.53
C ALA A 366 13.11 -12.78 0.44
N TYR A 367 12.48 -12.17 -0.56
CA TYR A 367 13.17 -11.45 -1.63
C TYR A 367 13.91 -10.22 -1.13
N ALA A 368 13.32 -9.48 -0.19
CA ALA A 368 13.97 -8.32 0.40
C ALA A 368 15.25 -8.70 1.16
N HIS A 369 15.19 -9.78 1.95
CA HIS A 369 16.35 -10.30 2.70
C HIS A 369 17.45 -10.87 1.79
N ASN A 370 17.07 -11.39 0.62
CA ASN A 370 17.97 -12.11 -0.28
C ASN A 370 18.13 -11.40 -1.63
N LEU A 371 18.13 -10.06 -1.63
CA LEU A 371 18.11 -9.25 -2.86
C LEU A 371 19.24 -9.61 -3.84
N SER A 372 20.41 -10.00 -3.34
CA SER A 372 21.56 -10.44 -4.15
C SER A 372 21.32 -11.74 -4.94
N LEU A 373 20.35 -12.54 -4.53
CA LEU A 373 20.00 -13.82 -5.17
C LEU A 373 18.83 -13.67 -6.14
N VAL A 374 18.03 -12.62 -6.04
CA VAL A 374 16.83 -12.46 -6.87
C VAL A 374 17.22 -11.99 -8.27
N SER A 375 16.83 -12.76 -9.29
CA SER A 375 16.81 -12.29 -10.68
C SER A 375 15.38 -11.91 -11.05
N TRP A 376 15.15 -10.63 -11.32
CA TRP A 376 13.88 -10.16 -11.87
C TRP A 376 13.87 -10.50 -13.37
N SER A 377 12.96 -11.37 -13.82
CA SER A 377 12.79 -11.61 -15.25
C SER A 377 12.19 -10.34 -15.88
N ALA A 378 12.64 -10.01 -17.10
CA ALA A 378 12.08 -8.92 -17.90
C ALA A 378 10.74 -9.33 -18.54
N ALA A 379 9.83 -9.92 -17.75
CA ALA A 379 8.49 -10.19 -18.22
C ALA A 379 7.85 -8.86 -18.65
N LYS A 380 7.17 -8.88 -19.81
CA LYS A 380 6.52 -7.68 -20.32
C LYS A 380 5.43 -7.27 -19.31
N PRO A 381 5.52 -6.08 -18.69
CA PRO A 381 4.58 -5.70 -17.65
C PRO A 381 3.16 -5.68 -18.20
N SER A 382 2.23 -6.27 -17.46
CA SER A 382 0.81 -6.24 -17.78
C SER A 382 0.25 -4.83 -17.58
N TYR A 383 -0.97 -4.57 -18.05
CA TYR A 383 -1.62 -3.27 -17.77
C TYR A 383 -1.80 -3.06 -16.26
N VAL A 384 -2.04 -4.12 -15.48
CA VAL A 384 -2.16 -4.06 -14.02
C VAL A 384 -0.84 -3.64 -13.38
N SER A 385 0.29 -4.22 -13.82
CA SER A 385 1.62 -3.87 -13.31
C SER A 385 1.94 -2.40 -13.58
N ARG A 386 1.55 -1.89 -14.77
CA ARG A 386 1.73 -0.49 -15.15
C ARG A 386 0.84 0.44 -14.34
N ASP A 387 -0.44 0.11 -14.16
CA ASP A 387 -1.35 0.87 -13.31
C ASP A 387 -0.85 0.91 -11.86
N GLN A 388 -0.33 -0.20 -11.34
CA GLN A 388 0.31 -0.24 -10.01
C GLN A 388 1.57 0.64 -9.95
N SER A 389 2.38 0.67 -11.00
CA SER A 389 3.56 1.55 -11.09
C SER A 389 3.17 3.03 -11.10
N VAL A 390 2.09 3.39 -11.79
CA VAL A 390 1.50 4.74 -11.77
C VAL A 390 1.04 5.10 -10.36
N LEU A 391 0.30 4.21 -9.69
CA LEU A 391 -0.17 4.43 -8.31
C LEU A 391 0.98 4.55 -7.31
N ASP A 392 2.02 3.71 -7.43
CA ASP A 392 3.20 3.75 -6.57
C ASP A 392 3.98 5.07 -6.77
N THR A 393 4.06 5.54 -8.03
CA THR A 393 4.65 6.85 -8.37
C THR A 393 3.84 7.99 -7.77
N ALA A 394 2.51 7.97 -7.94
CA ALA A 394 1.61 8.97 -7.37
C ALA A 394 1.73 9.07 -5.86
N GLY A 395 1.68 7.93 -5.18
CA GLY A 395 1.84 7.87 -3.73
C GLY A 395 3.20 8.35 -3.25
N SER A 396 4.28 8.00 -3.95
CA SER A 396 5.65 8.46 -3.63
C SER A 396 5.84 9.96 -3.83
N LEU A 397 5.00 10.59 -4.66
CA LEU A 397 4.95 12.03 -4.86
C LEU A 397 3.92 12.73 -3.97
N GLY A 398 3.30 12.01 -3.02
CA GLY A 398 2.31 12.59 -2.11
C GLY A 398 0.95 12.87 -2.77
N VAL A 399 0.66 12.29 -3.94
CA VAL A 399 -0.62 12.43 -4.64
C VAL A 399 -1.52 11.25 -4.28
N PRO A 400 -2.53 11.43 -3.42
CA PRO A 400 -3.45 10.36 -3.04
C PRO A 400 -4.45 10.09 -4.18
N VAL A 401 -4.25 9.01 -4.94
CA VAL A 401 -5.22 8.59 -5.97
C VAL A 401 -6.39 7.85 -5.31
N VAL A 402 -7.62 8.27 -5.62
CA VAL A 402 -8.89 7.71 -5.15
C VAL A 402 -9.34 6.56 -6.02
N ASP A 403 -9.18 6.67 -7.34
CA ASP A 403 -9.47 5.59 -8.29
C ASP A 403 -8.56 5.70 -9.51
N ILE A 404 -8.32 4.56 -10.16
CA ILE A 404 -7.66 4.48 -11.46
C ILE A 404 -8.52 3.62 -12.38
N SER A 405 -8.87 4.18 -13.54
CA SER A 405 -9.61 3.47 -14.57
C SER A 405 -8.91 3.63 -15.92
N ARG A 406 -9.09 2.61 -16.77
CA ARG A 406 -8.49 2.57 -18.10
C ARG A 406 -9.56 2.27 -19.14
N GLU A 407 -9.61 3.09 -20.17
CA GLU A 407 -10.48 2.93 -21.33
C GLU A 407 -9.63 3.05 -22.60
N GLY A 408 -9.28 1.89 -23.19
CA GLY A 408 -8.36 1.84 -24.31
C GLY A 408 -6.98 2.42 -23.96
N THR A 409 -6.57 3.45 -24.69
CA THR A 409 -5.31 4.21 -24.49
C THR A 409 -5.48 5.41 -23.54
N THR A 410 -6.65 5.55 -22.90
CA THR A 410 -6.91 6.60 -21.91
C THR A 410 -6.76 6.04 -20.49
N VAL A 411 -5.97 6.72 -19.67
CA VAL A 411 -5.87 6.45 -18.22
C VAL A 411 -6.48 7.62 -17.46
N ARG A 412 -7.43 7.30 -16.58
CA ARG A 412 -8.09 8.25 -15.70
C ARG A 412 -7.65 8.03 -14.26
N LEU A 413 -7.27 9.11 -13.59
CA LEU A 413 -6.94 9.18 -12.17
C LEU A 413 -7.96 10.07 -11.47
N ASP A 414 -8.72 9.50 -10.54
CA ASP A 414 -9.55 10.30 -9.62
C ASP A 414 -8.68 10.71 -8.42
N VAL A 415 -8.66 11.99 -8.08
CA VAL A 415 -7.84 12.55 -6.98
C VAL A 415 -8.67 13.51 -6.13
N PRO A 416 -8.30 13.77 -4.86
CA PRO A 416 -8.86 14.88 -4.10
C PRO A 416 -8.64 16.20 -4.82
N ASP A 417 -9.39 17.22 -4.40
CA ASP A 417 -9.32 18.52 -5.06
C ASP A 417 -7.89 19.06 -5.12
N LEU A 418 -7.44 19.30 -6.35
CA LEU A 418 -6.12 19.81 -6.64
C LEU A 418 -5.95 21.19 -6.03
N THR A 419 -4.87 21.34 -5.29
CA THR A 419 -4.35 22.64 -4.92
C THR A 419 -3.20 23.02 -5.85
N ILE A 420 -2.86 24.30 -5.87
CA ILE A 420 -1.66 24.80 -6.56
C ILE A 420 -0.40 24.00 -6.18
N LEU A 421 -0.28 23.61 -4.92
CA LEU A 421 0.88 22.90 -4.40
C LEU A 421 1.01 21.50 -5.01
N VAL A 422 -0.12 20.85 -5.28
CA VAL A 422 -0.18 19.46 -5.74
C VAL A 422 -0.26 19.35 -7.27
N LEU A 423 -0.60 20.44 -7.98
CA LEU A 423 -0.67 20.45 -9.44
C LEU A 423 0.67 20.06 -10.10
N ARG A 424 1.79 20.57 -9.56
CA ARG A 424 3.14 20.20 -10.03
C ARG A 424 3.39 18.71 -9.86
N ASP A 425 2.99 18.14 -8.72
CA ASP A 425 3.18 16.72 -8.43
C ASP A 425 2.27 15.87 -9.33
N VAL A 426 1.05 16.33 -9.64
CA VAL A 426 0.19 15.66 -10.63
C VAL A 426 0.81 15.67 -12.03
N CYS A 427 1.36 16.78 -12.50
CA CYS A 427 2.09 16.81 -13.76
C CYS A 427 3.27 15.83 -13.73
N ARG A 428 3.98 15.74 -12.60
CA ARG A 428 5.07 14.77 -12.42
C ARG A 428 4.59 13.32 -12.47
N VAL A 429 3.44 13.01 -11.86
CA VAL A 429 2.78 11.70 -11.94
C VAL A 429 2.45 11.35 -13.38
N ILE A 430 1.86 12.27 -14.14
CA ILE A 430 1.53 12.06 -15.56
C ILE A 430 2.81 11.84 -16.36
N LEU A 431 3.85 12.64 -16.14
CA LEU A 431 5.11 12.55 -16.88
C LEU A 431 5.81 11.20 -16.65
N TYR A 432 5.99 10.80 -15.39
CA TYR A 432 6.60 9.51 -15.05
C TYR A 432 5.70 8.32 -15.38
N GLY A 433 4.37 8.49 -15.26
CA GLY A 433 3.40 7.51 -15.71
C GLY A 433 3.48 7.27 -17.22
N ALA A 434 3.64 8.32 -18.03
CA ALA A 434 3.82 8.22 -19.48
C ALA A 434 5.13 7.51 -19.86
N ALA A 435 6.20 7.71 -19.09
CA ALA A 435 7.44 6.95 -19.26
C ALA A 435 7.29 5.47 -18.89
N ALA A 436 6.50 5.16 -17.85
CA ALA A 436 6.23 3.79 -17.40
C ALA A 436 5.25 3.03 -18.31
N ASP A 437 4.31 3.73 -18.96
CA ASP A 437 3.36 3.17 -19.91
C ASP A 437 3.23 4.02 -21.19
N PRO A 438 4.15 3.84 -22.16
CA PRO A 438 4.15 4.60 -23.42
C PRO A 438 2.92 4.36 -24.31
N GLN A 439 2.05 3.40 -23.96
CA GLN A 439 0.82 3.12 -24.69
C GLN A 439 -0.33 4.06 -24.33
N VAL A 440 -0.17 4.87 -23.28
CA VAL A 440 -1.18 5.85 -22.86
C VAL A 440 -1.10 7.08 -23.75
N GLU A 441 -2.15 7.32 -24.53
CA GLU A 441 -2.26 8.47 -25.43
C GLU A 441 -2.92 9.67 -24.74
N ARG A 442 -3.69 9.41 -23.67
CA ARG A 442 -4.45 10.43 -22.96
C ARG A 442 -4.51 10.15 -21.47
N TRP A 443 -4.15 11.15 -20.69
CA TRP A 443 -4.22 11.17 -19.24
C TRP A 443 -5.34 12.10 -18.80
N GLU A 444 -6.24 11.61 -17.96
CA GLU A 444 -7.30 12.42 -17.37
C GLU A 444 -7.19 12.42 -15.86
N VAL A 445 -7.14 13.60 -15.24
CA VAL A 445 -7.15 13.74 -13.79
C VAL A 445 -8.42 14.42 -13.36
N TRP A 446 -9.28 13.64 -12.72
CA TRP A 446 -10.61 14.05 -12.27
C TRP A 446 -10.58 14.34 -10.77
N GLN A 447 -11.23 15.42 -10.38
CA GLN A 447 -11.28 15.85 -8.97
C GLN A 447 -12.53 15.29 -8.30
N THR A 448 -12.43 14.93 -7.02
CA THR A 448 -13.58 14.41 -6.26
C THR A 448 -14.76 15.37 -6.18
N SER A 449 -14.52 16.68 -6.25
CA SER A 449 -15.59 17.66 -6.42
C SER A 449 -16.13 17.63 -7.85
N SER A 450 -17.40 17.27 -8.00
CA SER A 450 -18.10 17.05 -9.28
C SER A 450 -18.14 18.25 -10.23
N ASP A 451 -17.80 19.45 -9.74
CA ASP A 451 -18.02 20.72 -10.42
C ASP A 451 -16.74 21.28 -11.06
N LEU A 452 -15.61 20.57 -10.94
CA LEU A 452 -14.33 21.01 -11.50
C LEU A 452 -14.01 20.25 -12.80
N PRO A 453 -13.56 20.94 -13.86
CA PRO A 453 -13.18 20.26 -15.10
C PRO A 453 -11.95 19.38 -14.87
N PRO A 454 -11.86 18.22 -15.55
CA PRO A 454 -10.67 17.37 -15.45
C PRO A 454 -9.46 18.05 -16.10
N LEU A 455 -8.27 17.73 -15.57
CA LEU A 455 -7.00 18.05 -16.23
C LEU A 455 -6.70 16.95 -17.26
N ILE A 456 -6.65 17.30 -18.54
CA ILE A 456 -6.49 16.33 -19.64
C ILE A 456 -5.15 16.58 -20.32
N VAL A 457 -4.24 15.60 -20.34
CA VAL A 457 -2.95 15.73 -21.04
C VAL A 457 -2.84 14.63 -22.08
N ASP A 458 -2.64 15.00 -23.35
CA ASP A 458 -2.47 14.04 -24.44
C ASP A 458 -0.98 13.71 -24.71
N CYS A 459 -0.74 12.89 -25.72
CA CYS A 459 0.60 12.47 -26.12
C CYS A 459 1.50 13.64 -26.54
N ALA A 460 0.96 14.74 -27.08
CA ALA A 460 1.76 15.90 -27.44
C ALA A 460 2.25 16.64 -26.18
N GLY A 461 1.37 16.76 -25.17
CA GLY A 461 1.72 17.33 -23.87
C GLY A 461 2.79 16.50 -23.14
N THR A 462 2.62 15.18 -23.06
CA THR A 462 3.60 14.30 -22.39
C THR A 462 4.92 14.23 -23.16
N ALA A 463 4.91 14.15 -24.49
CA ALA A 463 6.13 14.16 -25.30
C ALA A 463 6.93 15.47 -25.15
N ALA A 464 6.25 16.62 -25.15
CA ALA A 464 6.89 17.91 -24.92
C ALA A 464 7.50 18.00 -23.51
N GLY A 465 6.79 17.51 -22.49
CA GLY A 465 7.30 17.42 -21.12
C GLY A 465 8.53 16.51 -21.00
N SER A 466 8.48 15.32 -21.60
CA SER A 466 9.59 14.34 -21.57
C SER A 466 10.84 14.86 -22.27
N ALA A 467 10.69 15.48 -23.44
CA ALA A 467 11.82 16.07 -24.17
C ALA A 467 12.52 17.18 -23.38
N LEU A 468 11.77 17.94 -22.56
CA LEU A 468 12.35 18.93 -21.65
C LEU A 468 13.03 18.27 -20.44
N ALA A 469 12.42 17.20 -19.91
CA ALA A 469 12.99 16.48 -18.78
C ALA A 469 14.32 15.81 -19.12
N GLU A 470 14.45 15.23 -20.31
CA GLU A 470 15.71 14.66 -20.80
C GLU A 470 16.83 15.70 -20.92
N ARG A 471 16.49 16.95 -21.26
CA ARG A 471 17.46 18.05 -21.40
C ARG A 471 17.93 18.65 -20.08
N ALA A 472 17.13 18.52 -19.03
CA ALA A 472 17.47 18.99 -17.68
C ALA A 472 18.73 18.32 -17.11
N GLY A 473 19.03 17.10 -17.57
CA GLY A 473 20.02 16.22 -16.96
C GLY A 473 19.49 15.53 -15.70
N ALA A 474 20.27 14.61 -15.14
CA ALA A 474 19.84 13.80 -13.99
C ALA A 474 19.76 14.58 -12.67
N ASP A 475 20.53 15.67 -12.54
CA ASP A 475 20.67 16.42 -11.28
C ASP A 475 19.70 17.62 -11.16
N THR A 476 18.97 17.94 -12.24
CA THR A 476 18.02 19.07 -12.27
C THR A 476 16.58 18.55 -12.23
N ASP A 477 15.76 19.06 -11.31
CA ASP A 477 14.33 18.74 -11.31
C ASP A 477 13.66 19.31 -12.56
N PRO A 478 13.10 18.47 -13.44
CA PRO A 478 12.58 18.91 -14.73
C PRO A 478 11.23 19.64 -14.63
N MET A 479 10.54 19.51 -13.51
CA MET A 479 9.14 19.93 -13.41
C MET A 479 8.87 21.42 -13.59
N PRO A 480 9.72 22.36 -13.14
CA PRO A 480 9.42 23.77 -13.28
C PRO A 480 9.25 24.26 -14.73
N PHE A 481 9.87 23.56 -15.69
CA PHE A 481 9.78 23.91 -17.11
C PHE A 481 9.02 22.85 -17.92
N ALA A 482 9.07 21.56 -17.57
CA ALA A 482 8.25 20.53 -18.21
C ALA A 482 6.74 20.76 -17.96
N ALA A 483 6.36 21.20 -16.76
CA ALA A 483 4.97 21.50 -16.43
C ALA A 483 4.38 22.63 -17.29
N LEU A 484 5.19 23.56 -17.79
CA LEU A 484 4.71 24.66 -18.64
C LEU A 484 4.07 24.13 -19.94
N ALA A 485 4.74 23.19 -20.60
CA ALA A 485 4.22 22.55 -21.81
C ALA A 485 3.00 21.67 -21.50
N MET A 486 3.06 20.88 -20.43
CA MET A 486 1.95 20.02 -20.02
C MET A 486 0.69 20.82 -19.66
N LEU A 487 0.82 21.95 -18.97
CA LEU A 487 -0.30 22.82 -18.62
C LEU A 487 -0.85 23.56 -19.84
N ALA A 488 -0.01 23.98 -20.79
CA ALA A 488 -0.48 24.55 -22.05
C ALA A 488 -1.34 23.55 -22.83
N ASN A 489 -0.85 22.30 -22.95
CA ASN A 489 -1.61 21.21 -23.54
C ASN A 489 -2.91 20.97 -22.77
N ALA A 490 -2.86 20.91 -21.44
CA ALA A 490 -4.04 20.62 -20.64
C ALA A 490 -5.16 21.67 -20.77
N MET A 491 -4.78 22.95 -20.82
CA MET A 491 -5.72 24.03 -21.06
C MET A 491 -6.32 23.92 -22.47
N SER A 492 -5.51 23.64 -23.48
CA SER A 492 -5.96 23.45 -24.87
C SER A 492 -6.93 22.27 -25.00
N CYS A 493 -6.58 21.11 -24.45
CA CYS A 493 -7.44 19.91 -24.42
C CYS A 493 -8.74 20.13 -23.63
N GLY A 494 -8.70 20.98 -22.60
CA GLY A 494 -9.86 21.41 -21.83
C GLY A 494 -10.78 22.41 -22.56
N GLY A 495 -10.41 22.85 -23.77
CA GLY A 495 -11.17 23.82 -24.57
C GLY A 495 -11.01 25.28 -24.11
N GLU A 496 -10.00 25.59 -23.29
CA GLU A 496 -9.68 26.96 -22.91
C GLU A 496 -9.08 27.73 -24.09
N ARG A 497 -9.29 29.05 -24.10
CA ARG A 497 -8.75 29.91 -25.15
C ARG A 497 -7.23 29.99 -25.06
N SER A 498 -6.55 30.05 -26.21
CA SER A 498 -5.09 30.12 -26.28
C SER A 498 -4.50 31.28 -25.47
N GLU A 499 -5.19 32.41 -25.36
CA GLU A 499 -4.76 33.56 -24.54
C GLU A 499 -4.87 33.31 -23.03
N ALA A 500 -5.87 32.53 -22.61
CA ALA A 500 -6.01 32.16 -21.21
C ALA A 500 -4.92 31.16 -20.81
N ALA A 501 -4.63 30.20 -21.70
CA ALA A 501 -3.54 29.25 -21.54
C ALA A 501 -2.17 29.96 -21.52
N SER A 502 -1.90 30.86 -22.47
CA SER A 502 -0.63 31.62 -22.51
C SER A 502 -0.45 32.47 -21.25
N ALA A 503 -1.48 33.19 -20.80
CA ALA A 503 -1.39 34.03 -19.61
C ALA A 503 -1.04 33.23 -18.33
N LEU A 504 -1.60 32.02 -18.18
CA LEU A 504 -1.28 31.11 -17.08
C LEU A 504 0.19 30.67 -17.14
N VAL A 505 0.60 30.15 -18.29
CA VAL A 505 1.96 29.63 -18.51
C VAL A 505 3.01 30.73 -18.34
N LEU A 506 2.76 31.93 -18.88
CA LEU A 506 3.63 33.10 -18.71
C LEU A 506 3.79 33.49 -17.25
N THR A 507 2.69 33.45 -16.48
CA THR A 507 2.75 33.82 -15.07
C THR A 507 3.53 32.79 -14.26
N LEU A 508 3.31 31.50 -14.53
CA LEU A 508 4.07 30.41 -13.91
C LEU A 508 5.56 30.51 -14.21
N ALA A 509 5.92 30.71 -15.48
CA ALA A 509 7.30 30.88 -15.90
C ALA A 509 7.95 32.10 -15.22
N ALA A 510 7.26 33.25 -15.19
CA ALA A 510 7.76 34.44 -14.54
C ALA A 510 7.92 34.26 -13.02
N ALA A 511 6.98 33.59 -12.36
CA ALA A 511 7.06 33.27 -10.93
C ALA A 511 8.29 32.41 -10.63
N HIS A 512 8.50 31.35 -11.41
CA HIS A 512 9.63 30.44 -11.21
C HIS A 512 10.98 31.13 -11.40
N VAL A 513 11.15 31.93 -12.46
CA VAL A 513 12.39 32.70 -12.70
C VAL A 513 12.74 33.60 -11.52
N LEU A 514 11.74 34.29 -10.95
CA LEU A 514 12.00 35.18 -9.81
C LEU A 514 12.23 34.42 -8.51
N ASP A 515 11.53 33.32 -8.27
CA ASP A 515 11.72 32.48 -7.08
C ASP A 515 13.14 31.89 -7.04
N GLU A 516 13.65 31.42 -8.17
CA GLU A 516 15.02 30.88 -8.27
C GLU A 516 16.09 31.97 -8.13
N ARG A 517 15.86 33.15 -8.71
CA ARG A 517 16.73 34.32 -8.48
C ARG A 517 16.76 34.68 -6.99
N ASP A 518 15.60 34.73 -6.35
CA ASP A 518 15.48 35.12 -4.94
C ASP A 518 16.09 34.05 -4.02
N ARG A 519 15.94 32.75 -4.34
CA ARG A 519 16.61 31.63 -3.65
C ARG A 519 18.13 31.75 -3.71
N LEU A 520 18.66 32.12 -4.87
CA LEU A 520 20.11 32.24 -5.12
C LEU A 520 20.69 33.61 -4.73
N ALA A 521 19.85 34.58 -4.36
CA ALA A 521 20.24 35.98 -4.18
C ALA A 521 21.42 36.18 -3.22
N ALA A 522 21.50 35.42 -2.13
CA ALA A 522 22.60 35.54 -1.16
C ALA A 522 23.95 35.13 -1.76
N ASN A 523 23.98 34.09 -2.59
CA ASN A 523 25.20 33.58 -3.22
C ASN A 523 25.59 34.47 -4.41
N LEU A 524 24.59 34.93 -5.19
CA LEU A 524 24.79 35.91 -6.25
C LEU A 524 25.38 37.22 -5.71
N ALA A 525 24.86 37.72 -4.59
CA ALA A 525 25.39 38.93 -3.93
C ALA A 525 26.85 38.78 -3.45
N ARG A 526 27.32 37.55 -3.22
CA ARG A 526 28.73 37.25 -2.89
C ARG A 526 29.61 37.06 -4.12
N GLY A 527 29.06 37.09 -5.34
CA GLY A 527 29.82 36.87 -6.56
C GLY A 527 30.10 35.40 -6.86
N GLU A 528 29.27 34.47 -6.38
CA GLU A 528 29.49 33.03 -6.61
C GLU A 528 29.11 32.64 -8.07
N GLU A 529 30.12 32.32 -8.89
CA GLU A 529 29.94 31.93 -10.30
C GLU A 529 29.05 30.69 -10.49
N SER A 530 29.04 29.76 -9.53
CA SER A 530 28.18 28.57 -9.57
C SER A 530 26.69 28.93 -9.47
N ALA A 531 26.34 29.92 -8.64
CA ALA A 531 24.96 30.40 -8.50
C ALA A 531 24.50 31.16 -9.75
N GLU A 532 25.41 31.90 -10.38
CA GLU A 532 25.16 32.53 -11.69
C GLU A 532 24.89 31.48 -12.78
N ALA A 533 25.78 30.49 -12.92
CA ALA A 533 25.62 29.43 -13.90
C ALA A 533 24.33 28.63 -13.69
N GLU A 534 23.99 28.33 -12.43
CA GLU A 534 22.73 27.67 -12.06
C GLU A 534 21.51 28.51 -12.46
N LEU A 535 21.48 29.80 -12.13
CA LEU A 535 20.36 30.69 -12.49
C LEU A 535 20.20 30.83 -14.00
N LEU A 536 21.29 31.09 -14.74
CA LEU A 536 21.26 31.23 -16.19
C LEU A 536 20.80 29.94 -16.88
N ASN A 537 21.25 28.78 -16.39
CA ASN A 537 20.81 27.47 -16.87
C ASN A 537 19.30 27.27 -16.65
N ILE A 538 18.80 27.56 -15.43
CA ILE A 538 17.37 27.47 -15.10
C ILE A 538 16.53 28.37 -16.01
N VAL A 539 16.91 29.64 -16.19
CA VAL A 539 16.16 30.55 -17.05
C VAL A 539 16.21 30.11 -18.52
N GLY A 540 17.34 29.56 -18.96
CA GLY A 540 17.47 28.90 -20.26
C GLY A 540 16.46 27.76 -20.45
N LEU A 541 16.33 26.88 -19.44
CA LEU A 541 15.35 25.79 -19.43
C LEU A 541 13.90 26.29 -19.41
N VAL A 542 13.60 27.35 -18.66
CA VAL A 542 12.27 28.01 -18.67
C VAL A 542 11.94 28.58 -20.05
N SER A 543 12.90 29.22 -20.71
CA SER A 543 12.73 29.72 -22.09
C SER A 543 12.42 28.56 -23.07
N GLN A 544 13.09 27.42 -22.91
CA GLN A 544 12.78 26.22 -23.70
C GLN A 544 11.38 25.67 -23.39
N GLY A 545 10.98 25.62 -22.11
CA GLY A 545 9.65 25.22 -21.68
C GLY A 545 8.54 26.09 -22.29
N LEU A 546 8.75 27.40 -22.33
CA LEU A 546 7.84 28.36 -22.99
C LEU A 546 7.74 28.11 -24.50
N ARG A 547 8.85 27.79 -25.18
CA ARG A 547 8.84 27.45 -26.61
C ARG A 547 8.08 26.16 -26.89
N ALA A 548 8.25 25.14 -26.05
CA ALA A 548 7.50 23.89 -26.15
C ALA A 548 6.00 24.13 -25.89
N ALA A 549 5.65 24.91 -24.87
CA ALA A 549 4.27 25.32 -24.62
C ALA A 549 3.65 26.08 -25.81
N ALA A 550 4.42 26.96 -26.47
CA ALA A 550 3.95 27.71 -27.63
C ALA A 550 3.61 26.82 -28.84
N GLN A 551 4.29 25.68 -29.00
CA GLN A 551 4.00 24.71 -30.07
C GLN A 551 2.64 24.03 -29.87
N LEU A 552 2.13 23.98 -28.63
CA LEU A 552 0.89 23.33 -28.24
C LEU A 552 -0.32 24.26 -28.25
N LEU A 553 -0.11 25.57 -28.47
CA LEU A 553 -1.17 26.58 -28.53
C LEU A 553 -1.29 27.16 -29.94
N GLU A 554 -2.46 27.72 -30.22
CA GLU A 554 -2.74 28.52 -31.42
C GLU A 554 -2.41 30.01 -31.18
N ASP A 555 -2.45 30.81 -32.24
CA ASP A 555 -2.36 32.25 -32.12
C ASP A 555 -3.66 32.84 -31.53
N PRO A 556 -3.58 33.91 -30.70
CA PRO A 556 -2.37 34.71 -30.42
C PRO A 556 -1.51 34.20 -29.24
N GLY A 557 -1.95 33.19 -28.49
CA GLY A 557 -1.23 32.68 -27.31
C GLY A 557 0.17 32.13 -27.62
N ARG A 558 0.34 31.49 -28.78
CA ARG A 558 1.65 31.05 -29.30
C ARG A 558 2.65 32.21 -29.44
N SER A 559 2.25 33.29 -30.10
CA SER A 559 3.09 34.47 -30.32
C SER A 559 3.53 35.11 -29.00
N GLU A 560 2.62 35.23 -28.02
CA GLU A 560 2.94 35.78 -26.70
C GLU A 560 4.00 34.95 -25.96
N LEU A 561 3.85 33.63 -25.93
CA LEU A 561 4.81 32.72 -25.30
C LEU A 561 6.19 32.80 -25.96
N LEU A 562 6.24 32.82 -27.30
CA LEU A 562 7.50 32.96 -28.04
C LEU A 562 8.16 34.31 -27.80
N SER A 563 7.39 35.40 -27.75
CA SER A 563 7.91 36.74 -27.46
C SER A 563 8.53 36.80 -26.08
N PHE A 564 7.88 36.23 -25.07
CA PHE A 564 8.41 36.21 -23.71
C PHE A 564 9.64 35.29 -23.57
N ALA A 565 9.64 34.13 -24.24
CA ALA A 565 10.79 33.23 -24.27
C ALA A 565 12.03 33.90 -24.90
N ARG A 566 11.85 34.71 -25.96
CA ARG A 566 12.93 35.51 -26.55
C ARG A 566 13.43 36.59 -25.59
N ALA A 567 12.52 37.33 -24.95
CA ALA A 567 12.89 38.35 -23.97
C ALA A 567 13.69 37.79 -22.79
N LEU A 568 13.35 36.57 -22.31
CA LEU A 568 14.14 35.89 -21.28
C LEU A 568 15.53 35.46 -21.80
N ALA A 569 15.62 34.92 -23.01
CA ALA A 569 16.91 34.53 -23.60
C ALA A 569 17.83 35.75 -23.82
N GLU A 570 17.29 36.86 -24.32
CA GLU A 570 18.03 38.12 -24.50
C GLU A 570 18.47 38.73 -23.17
N GLU A 571 17.69 38.54 -22.09
CA GLU A 571 18.12 38.92 -20.75
C GLU A 571 19.25 38.01 -20.26
N CYS A 572 19.18 36.69 -20.45
CA CYS A 572 20.27 35.78 -20.11
C CYS A 572 21.57 36.14 -20.83
N ASP A 573 21.53 36.40 -22.13
CA ASP A 573 22.72 36.76 -22.92
C ASP A 573 23.35 38.08 -22.45
N ARG A 574 22.51 39.05 -22.05
CA ARG A 574 22.98 40.30 -21.44
C ARG A 574 23.58 40.03 -20.07
N SER A 575 22.89 39.26 -19.24
CA SER A 575 23.25 38.91 -17.87
C SER A 575 24.55 38.12 -17.77
N ALA A 576 24.89 37.28 -18.77
CA ALA A 576 26.15 36.55 -18.83
C ALA A 576 27.40 37.45 -18.94
N ASN A 577 27.22 38.75 -19.20
CA ASN A 577 28.30 39.73 -19.32
C ASN A 577 28.32 40.76 -18.17
N VAL A 578 27.51 40.55 -17.12
CA VAL A 578 27.40 41.45 -15.95
C VAL A 578 27.92 40.73 -14.70
N SER A 579 28.30 41.47 -13.65
CA SER A 579 28.76 40.84 -12.41
C SER A 579 27.65 40.00 -11.76
N SER A 580 28.00 38.88 -11.12
CA SER A 580 27.02 37.99 -10.49
C SER A 580 26.19 38.71 -9.42
N ALA A 581 26.74 39.75 -8.77
CA ALA A 581 26.03 40.57 -7.80
C ALA A 581 24.87 41.37 -8.41
N ASP A 582 24.98 41.77 -9.68
CA ASP A 582 23.94 42.53 -10.38
C ASP A 582 22.76 41.64 -10.80
N LEU A 583 22.94 40.32 -10.87
CA LEU A 583 21.89 39.35 -11.21
C LEU A 583 20.76 39.29 -10.17
N VAL A 584 21.03 39.75 -8.93
CA VAL A 584 20.01 39.89 -7.88
C VAL A 584 18.86 40.81 -8.32
N HIS A 585 19.11 41.74 -9.24
CA HIS A 585 18.11 42.69 -9.75
C HIS A 585 17.71 42.45 -11.20
N ALA A 586 18.21 41.40 -11.84
CA ALA A 586 17.93 41.05 -13.23
C ALA A 586 16.51 40.46 -13.44
N PHE A 587 16.20 40.15 -14.71
CA PHE A 587 14.94 39.56 -15.17
C PHE A 587 13.74 40.50 -15.02
N ALA A 588 13.93 41.74 -15.50
CA ALA A 588 12.87 42.74 -15.59
C ALA A 588 11.61 42.24 -16.34
N PRO A 589 11.70 41.45 -17.44
CA PRO A 589 10.52 40.90 -18.11
C PRO A 589 9.64 40.05 -17.19
N ALA A 590 10.23 39.18 -16.38
CA ALA A 590 9.50 38.34 -15.41
C ALA A 590 8.83 39.20 -14.32
N SER A 591 9.56 40.19 -13.78
CA SER A 591 9.03 41.15 -12.82
C SER A 591 7.84 41.95 -13.38
N GLN A 592 7.91 42.36 -14.65
CA GLN A 592 6.84 43.08 -15.32
C GLN A 592 5.60 42.20 -15.54
N MET A 593 5.80 40.94 -15.95
CA MET A 593 4.72 39.97 -16.15
C MET A 593 3.92 39.71 -14.87
N LEU A 594 4.58 39.48 -13.73
CA LEU A 594 3.84 39.29 -12.46
C LEU A 594 3.09 40.56 -12.03
N ARG A 595 3.67 41.74 -12.27
CA ARG A 595 2.99 43.01 -11.97
C ARG A 595 1.76 43.25 -12.84
N SER A 596 1.81 42.91 -14.14
CA SER A 596 0.66 43.05 -15.03
C SER A 596 -0.45 42.06 -14.65
N THR A 597 -0.10 40.80 -14.37
CA THR A 597 -1.05 39.78 -13.92
C THR A 597 -1.72 40.16 -12.60
N ARG A 598 -0.96 40.66 -11.61
CA ARG A 598 -1.52 41.13 -10.33
C ARG A 598 -2.56 42.24 -10.51
N ARG A 599 -2.30 43.20 -11.41
CA ARG A 599 -3.24 44.30 -11.70
C ARG A 599 -4.55 43.78 -12.30
N LEU A 600 -4.49 42.76 -13.16
CA LEU A 600 -5.66 42.12 -13.75
C LEU A 600 -6.50 41.39 -12.68
N VAL A 601 -5.84 40.64 -11.78
CA VAL A 601 -6.51 39.92 -10.68
C VAL A 601 -7.18 40.89 -9.70
N CYS A 602 -6.48 41.94 -9.26
CA CYS A 602 -7.05 42.94 -8.35
C CYS A 602 -8.23 43.70 -8.97
N ARG A 603 -8.20 43.96 -10.28
CA ARG A 603 -9.33 44.59 -11.00
C ARG A 603 -10.53 43.63 -11.17
N GLY A 604 -10.27 42.34 -11.37
CA GLY A 604 -11.30 41.30 -11.45
C GLY A 604 -12.04 41.06 -10.13
N LEU A 605 -11.29 41.00 -9.01
CA LEU A 605 -11.85 40.83 -7.66
C LEU A 605 -12.57 42.11 -7.16
N GLY A 606 -12.09 43.29 -7.55
CA GLY A 606 -12.73 44.56 -7.22
C GLY A 606 -14.13 44.75 -7.81
N ARG A 607 -14.48 44.03 -8.88
CA ARG A 607 -15.83 44.06 -9.50
C ARG A 607 -16.83 43.09 -8.86
N GLN A 608 -16.40 42.17 -7.98
CA GLN A 608 -17.29 41.21 -7.31
C GLN A 608 -17.76 41.65 -5.91
N ARG A 609 -17.36 42.82 -5.41
CA ARG A 609 -18.00 43.45 -4.25
C ARG A 609 -19.07 44.43 -4.73
N ILE A 610 -20.32 43.99 -4.80
CA ILE A 610 -21.55 44.68 -4.35
C ILE A 610 -22.66 43.61 -4.35
N SER A 611 -22.89 42.97 -3.20
CA SER A 611 -24.22 42.67 -2.62
C SER A 611 -24.06 41.73 -1.42
N THR A 612 -23.44 42.20 -0.34
CA THR A 612 -23.65 41.57 0.97
C THR A 612 -24.26 42.62 1.88
N GLY A 613 -25.55 42.42 2.15
CA GLY A 613 -26.27 43.08 3.22
C GLY A 613 -25.58 42.82 4.56
N ALA A 614 -25.72 43.81 5.44
CA ALA A 614 -25.07 43.88 6.74
C ALA A 614 -25.31 42.65 7.62
N ILE A 615 -24.24 42.16 8.28
CA ILE A 615 -24.31 41.34 9.50
C ILE A 615 -23.28 41.89 10.51
N PRO A 616 -23.61 41.98 11.82
CA PRO A 616 -22.93 42.83 12.78
C PRO A 616 -21.70 42.19 13.43
N ARG A 617 -20.87 43.05 14.01
CA ARG A 617 -19.61 42.72 14.70
C ARG A 617 -19.87 42.04 16.06
N SER A 618 -19.36 40.82 16.24
CA SER A 618 -19.00 40.30 17.58
C SER A 618 -17.93 39.20 17.52
N SER A 619 -16.80 39.50 18.18
CA SER A 619 -15.85 38.64 18.92
C SER A 619 -15.56 37.19 18.49
N GLY A 620 -14.31 36.96 18.08
CA GLY A 620 -13.42 35.98 18.74
C GLY A 620 -13.58 34.49 18.43
N ARG A 621 -13.03 34.03 17.29
CA ARG A 621 -12.38 32.72 17.08
C ARG A 621 -11.75 32.70 15.67
N ARG A 622 -10.47 32.32 15.55
CA ARG A 622 -9.83 32.05 14.24
C ARG A 622 -10.38 30.71 13.71
N THR A 623 -11.45 30.77 12.94
CA THR A 623 -11.88 29.67 12.06
C THR A 623 -11.18 29.81 10.72
N SER A 624 -10.52 28.73 10.26
CA SER A 624 -10.15 28.56 8.86
C SER A 624 -11.41 28.75 8.02
N ALA A 625 -11.42 29.76 7.15
CA ALA A 625 -12.58 30.08 6.34
C ALA A 625 -12.70 29.07 5.20
N ALA A 626 -13.49 28.02 5.41
CA ALA A 626 -14.10 27.28 4.31
C ALA A 626 -15.11 28.22 3.63
N LEU A 627 -14.76 28.70 2.45
CA LEU A 627 -15.66 29.51 1.62
C LEU A 627 -16.62 28.57 0.89
N CYS A 628 -17.90 28.55 1.27
CA CYS A 628 -18.97 28.00 0.45
C CYS A 628 -19.24 28.94 -0.74
N TRP A 629 -19.40 28.40 -1.95
CA TRP A 629 -19.61 29.16 -3.19
C TRP A 629 -21.04 28.98 -3.75
N PRO A 630 -21.66 30.02 -4.33
CA PRO A 630 -22.97 29.91 -4.97
C PRO A 630 -22.87 29.35 -6.39
N SER A 631 -23.84 28.52 -6.75
CA SER A 631 -24.09 27.95 -8.08
C SER A 631 -24.57 29.03 -9.05
N ASP A 632 -23.80 29.28 -10.11
CA ASP A 632 -24.26 29.51 -11.50
C ASP A 632 -23.19 30.25 -12.33
N CYS A 633 -22.84 29.66 -13.49
CA CYS A 633 -21.98 30.10 -14.62
C CYS A 633 -20.83 29.11 -14.93
N ASP A 634 -20.96 28.41 -16.06
CA ASP A 634 -20.19 27.19 -16.45
C ASP A 634 -18.89 27.39 -17.25
N SER A 635 -18.42 28.61 -17.47
CA SER A 635 -17.14 28.84 -18.18
C SER A 635 -16.17 29.78 -17.44
N GLY A 636 -16.52 30.18 -16.21
CA GLY A 636 -15.73 31.10 -15.38
C GLY A 636 -15.11 30.48 -14.13
N ARG A 637 -15.33 29.18 -13.87
CA ARG A 637 -14.94 28.54 -12.61
C ARG A 637 -13.44 28.27 -12.53
N MET A 638 -12.85 27.74 -13.60
CA MET A 638 -11.41 27.47 -13.69
C MET A 638 -10.61 28.79 -13.64
N GLN A 639 -11.00 29.79 -14.44
CA GLN A 639 -10.39 31.13 -14.40
C GLN A 639 -10.49 31.83 -13.04
N ARG A 640 -11.54 31.61 -12.24
CA ARG A 640 -11.68 32.22 -10.90
C ARG A 640 -10.82 31.52 -9.86
N ALA A 641 -10.76 30.18 -9.88
CA ALA A 641 -9.84 29.41 -9.04
C ALA A 641 -8.37 29.75 -9.36
N PHE A 642 -8.03 29.89 -10.64
CA PHE A 642 -6.68 30.29 -11.08
C PHE A 642 -6.36 31.78 -10.80
N ARG A 643 -7.34 32.68 -10.77
CA ARG A 643 -7.14 34.08 -10.31
C ARG A 643 -6.90 34.17 -8.80
N LEU A 644 -7.48 33.27 -8.00
CA LEU A 644 -7.19 33.12 -6.57
C LEU A 644 -5.77 32.56 -6.34
N PHE A 645 -5.32 31.61 -7.18
CA PHE A 645 -3.94 31.12 -7.26
C PHE A 645 -2.94 32.28 -7.46
N LEU A 646 -3.24 33.21 -8.38
CA LEU A 646 -2.36 34.36 -8.67
C LEU A 646 -2.28 35.35 -7.51
N ALA A 647 -3.31 35.38 -6.65
CA ALA A 647 -3.35 36.23 -5.47
C ALA A 647 -2.53 35.64 -4.30
N VAL A 648 -2.44 34.32 -4.17
CA VAL A 648 -1.71 33.63 -3.09
C VAL A 648 -0.20 33.61 -3.34
N GLU A 649 0.26 33.35 -4.56
CA GLU A 649 1.69 33.39 -4.91
C GLU A 649 2.27 34.82 -4.81
N ALA A 650 1.48 35.83 -5.16
CA ALA A 650 1.87 37.23 -4.98
C ALA A 650 1.99 37.67 -3.50
N ASP A 651 1.48 36.88 -2.56
CA ASP A 651 1.50 37.15 -1.11
C ASP A 651 2.59 36.33 -0.38
N ARG A 652 2.89 35.11 -0.84
CA ARG A 652 4.00 34.28 -0.32
C ARG A 652 5.38 34.89 -0.50
N GLY A 653 5.59 35.69 -1.56
CA GLY A 653 6.79 36.51 -1.74
C GLY A 653 7.03 37.58 -0.66
N ARG A 654 6.20 37.66 0.39
CA ARG A 654 6.37 38.60 1.52
C ARG A 654 6.52 37.95 2.90
N THR A 655 6.25 36.65 3.07
CA THR A 655 6.22 36.02 4.39
C THR A 655 7.13 34.80 4.47
N LYS A 656 8.45 35.04 4.50
CA LYS A 656 9.44 34.14 5.13
C LYS A 656 10.63 34.96 5.67
N GLN A 657 10.41 35.62 6.80
CA GLN A 657 11.42 35.77 7.85
C GLN A 657 10.80 35.07 9.06
N ASP A 658 11.25 33.84 9.35
CA ASP A 658 11.49 33.34 10.71
C ASP A 658 11.89 31.85 10.71
N ALA A 659 13.08 31.63 11.30
CA ALA A 659 13.57 30.46 12.04
C ALA A 659 13.75 29.08 11.35
N TRP A 660 15.01 28.80 11.00
CA TRP A 660 15.66 27.50 11.24
C TRP A 660 16.99 27.80 11.98
N PRO A 661 17.34 27.19 13.13
CA PRO A 661 18.65 27.40 13.73
C PRO A 661 19.71 26.51 13.06
N PRO A 662 21.00 26.91 13.11
CA PRO A 662 22.09 26.17 12.49
C PRO A 662 22.58 25.04 13.41
N ASP A 663 23.31 24.12 12.79
CA ASP A 663 23.95 22.92 13.33
C ASP A 663 24.39 22.95 14.81
N GLY A 664 24.17 21.81 15.47
CA GLY A 664 24.85 21.40 16.69
C GLY A 664 25.12 19.90 16.63
N ARG A 665 26.39 19.54 16.83
CA ARG A 665 26.97 18.18 16.88
C ARG A 665 26.18 17.17 17.70
#